data_AF-A0A3R7UM11-F1
#
_entry.id   AF-A0A3R7UM11-F1
#
_cell.length_a   1.000
_cell.length_b   1.000
_cell.length_c   1.000
_cell.angle_alpha   90.00
_cell.angle_beta   90.00
_cell.angle_gamma   90.00
#
_symmetry.space_group_name_H-M   'P 1'
#
loop_
_entity.id
_entity.type
_entity.pdbx_description
1 polymer ?
#
loop_
_entity_poly.entity_id
_entity_poly.type
_entity_poly.pdbx_seq_one_letter_code
_entity_poly.pdbx_strand_id
1 'polypeptide(L)'
;MTKRAKSMPVTVLLADDSTTIRRYARSILEEGDDECRVIECEHGGQALQWLSSALDEELPDLIILDRNMPVLTGDETVRILKLNTAWQSIPILFLTAQSDYDDIYSAKSALGVDGYLCKPFEPSALLAEVRKLANSAADSDKAGLPEHPGTEGTSRKPSSQGNDQAMGEGMVELFLEEARAHIEQISENLISVRGGADVTTWQAICYSAHTIKGSAGIVGLESHSRLGKVIEDYSRTVSTQPVLFELGHLDLLEGAIGLLRDLNESTTIHPDEQDPGIVQSVNELEMMLGRLMASNDSPKSNRENADPIENPALLEGNPRNTVGESLESEQGVELSTGGPQVDGTEKAAVVVLLIDDQKLVGETVRRMLADQPGADFHFCSNPLDAVQVAKKLRPTVILQDLVMPQLDGLELVRHFRSEPVLRDVPLVVLSGTEDPKTKAKAFALGANDYMVKLPDAVEVIARIRYHSKGYLNLREREAHLTRITWLAEHDTLTGCLNRRTWYDRMAEAAGSLSSGDSLAVAICDIDFFKKINDTHGHLCGDEALKHFVNVLQTELANAGVLGRWGGEEFGIFLPLTSQAGKPLEEAVTMLNAVRTSIEHSPLTWENETVAITMSVGVALCDGAKSESIGTVLSRADEGVYRAKESGRNQVVPMQ
;
A
#
# COMPACT_ATOMS: atom_id res chain seq x y z
N MET A 1 -12.90 -18.15 -48.43
CA MET A 1 -13.52 -17.14 -47.54
C MET A 1 -13.87 -17.80 -46.22
N THR A 2 -12.89 -18.00 -45.37
CA THR A 2 -13.09 -18.43 -43.98
C THR A 2 -13.21 -17.17 -43.14
N LYS A 3 -14.42 -16.91 -42.62
CA LYS A 3 -14.71 -15.81 -41.71
C LYS A 3 -13.77 -15.92 -40.49
N ARG A 4 -12.87 -14.94 -40.34
CA ARG A 4 -12.15 -14.67 -39.08
C ARG A 4 -13.22 -14.55 -37.99
N ALA A 5 -13.10 -15.34 -36.92
CA ALA A 5 -13.85 -15.08 -35.70
C ALA A 5 -13.54 -13.64 -35.26
N LYS A 6 -14.57 -12.84 -34.98
CA LYS A 6 -14.41 -11.44 -34.63
C LYS A 6 -13.70 -11.40 -33.27
N SER A 7 -12.42 -11.02 -33.28
CA SER A 7 -11.60 -10.77 -32.09
C SER A 7 -12.30 -9.71 -31.24
N MET A 8 -12.32 -9.89 -29.92
CA MET A 8 -12.74 -8.81 -29.02
C MET A 8 -11.76 -7.62 -29.16
N PRO A 9 -12.25 -6.38 -28.98
CA PRO A 9 -11.41 -5.19 -29.08
C PRO A 9 -10.40 -5.12 -27.93
N VAL A 10 -9.15 -4.80 -28.22
CA VAL A 10 -8.06 -4.69 -27.22
C VAL A 10 -8.36 -3.49 -26.32
N THR A 11 -8.46 -3.71 -25.02
CA THR A 11 -8.68 -2.65 -24.03
C THR A 11 -7.34 -2.08 -23.57
N VAL A 12 -7.13 -0.77 -23.75
CA VAL A 12 -5.90 -0.06 -23.40
C VAL A 12 -6.18 0.97 -22.32
N LEU A 13 -5.46 0.92 -21.20
CA LEU A 13 -5.47 1.97 -20.18
C LEU A 13 -4.33 2.94 -20.46
N LEU A 14 -4.64 4.20 -20.78
CA LEU A 14 -3.68 5.24 -21.16
C LEU A 14 -3.59 6.30 -20.07
N ALA A 15 -2.42 6.44 -19.44
CA ALA A 15 -2.15 7.46 -18.43
C ALA A 15 -1.04 8.43 -18.90
N ASP A 16 -1.36 9.71 -19.09
CA ASP A 16 -0.40 10.78 -19.39
C ASP A 16 -1.02 12.09 -18.86
N ASP A 17 -0.24 13.02 -18.30
CA ASP A 17 -0.75 14.27 -17.74
C ASP A 17 -1.09 15.31 -18.82
N SER A 18 -0.53 15.18 -20.02
CA SER A 18 -0.86 16.00 -21.19
C SER A 18 -2.13 15.50 -21.89
N THR A 19 -3.16 16.34 -21.87
CA THR A 19 -4.41 16.11 -22.62
C THR A 19 -4.16 15.97 -24.13
N THR A 20 -3.22 16.74 -24.68
CA THR A 20 -2.83 16.67 -26.10
C THR A 20 -2.30 15.29 -26.46
N ILE A 21 -1.39 14.74 -25.65
CA ILE A 21 -0.81 13.41 -25.88
C ILE A 21 -1.87 12.33 -25.73
N ARG A 22 -2.73 12.42 -24.72
CA ARG A 22 -3.82 11.44 -24.52
C ARG A 22 -4.77 11.38 -25.71
N ARG A 23 -5.20 12.54 -26.22
CA ARG A 23 -6.07 12.65 -27.39
C ARG A 23 -5.40 12.13 -28.66
N TYR A 24 -4.13 12.46 -28.88
CA TYR A 24 -3.37 12.00 -30.05
C TYR A 24 -3.15 10.48 -30.03
N ALA A 25 -2.75 9.91 -28.88
CA ALA A 25 -2.62 8.47 -28.73
C ALA A 25 -3.97 7.75 -28.89
N ARG A 26 -5.06 8.30 -28.33
CA ARG A 26 -6.41 7.76 -28.51
C ARG A 26 -6.80 7.73 -29.99
N SER A 27 -6.66 8.85 -30.71
CA SER A 27 -7.08 8.90 -32.13
C SER A 27 -6.34 7.85 -32.96
N ILE A 28 -5.04 7.69 -32.73
CA ILE A 28 -4.24 6.64 -33.39
C ILE A 28 -4.77 5.23 -33.08
N LEU A 29 -5.08 4.95 -31.82
CA LEU A 29 -5.49 3.62 -31.36
C LEU A 29 -6.93 3.28 -31.79
N GLU A 30 -7.85 4.23 -31.76
CA GLU A 30 -9.27 4.03 -32.10
C GLU A 30 -9.55 4.10 -33.61
N GLU A 31 -8.76 4.86 -34.39
CA GLU A 31 -8.85 4.91 -35.86
C GLU A 31 -8.02 3.81 -36.54
N GLY A 32 -7.23 3.07 -35.76
CA GLY A 32 -6.41 1.94 -36.22
C GLY A 32 -7.23 0.73 -36.69
N ASP A 33 -6.59 -0.12 -37.50
CA ASP A 33 -7.20 -1.31 -38.11
C ASP A 33 -7.58 -2.42 -37.09
N ASP A 34 -7.09 -2.32 -35.86
CA ASP A 34 -7.44 -3.20 -34.74
C ASP A 34 -8.35 -2.43 -33.79
N GLU A 35 -9.64 -2.76 -33.74
CA GLU A 35 -10.64 -2.14 -32.86
C GLU A 35 -10.09 -2.07 -31.42
N CYS A 36 -9.51 -0.94 -30.98
CA CYS A 36 -9.01 -0.75 -29.61
C CYS A 36 -10.02 0.08 -28.80
N ARG A 37 -10.19 -0.22 -27.52
CA ARG A 37 -10.98 0.57 -26.57
C ARG A 37 -10.03 1.28 -25.61
N VAL A 38 -9.97 2.60 -25.64
CA VAL A 38 -9.03 3.39 -24.82
C VAL A 38 -9.72 3.99 -23.59
N ILE A 39 -9.17 3.70 -22.41
CA ILE A 39 -9.56 4.30 -21.13
C ILE A 39 -8.47 5.31 -20.75
N GLU A 40 -8.82 6.59 -20.65
CA GLU A 40 -7.87 7.66 -20.30
C GLU A 40 -7.77 7.88 -18.79
N CYS A 41 -6.57 8.19 -18.33
CA CYS A 41 -6.23 8.64 -17.00
C CYS A 41 -5.28 9.83 -17.08
N GLU A 42 -5.46 10.82 -16.23
CA GLU A 42 -4.67 12.06 -16.20
C GLU A 42 -3.38 11.92 -15.37
N HIS A 43 -3.29 10.90 -14.51
CA HIS A 43 -2.11 10.64 -13.70
C HIS A 43 -2.09 9.20 -13.17
N GLY A 44 -0.93 8.74 -12.70
CA GLY A 44 -0.73 7.36 -12.22
C GLY A 44 -1.69 6.94 -11.10
N GLY A 45 -2.03 7.85 -10.18
CA GLY A 45 -2.99 7.58 -9.11
C GLY A 45 -4.41 7.24 -9.62
N GLN A 46 -4.85 7.88 -10.71
CA GLN A 46 -6.17 7.60 -11.30
C GLN A 46 -6.17 6.26 -12.01
N ALA A 47 -5.06 5.90 -12.69
CA ALA A 47 -4.90 4.60 -13.31
C ALA A 47 -4.98 3.46 -12.28
N LEU A 48 -4.31 3.62 -11.13
CA LEU A 48 -4.37 2.65 -10.03
C LEU A 48 -5.76 2.57 -9.40
N GLN A 49 -6.44 3.71 -9.22
CA GLN A 49 -7.81 3.74 -8.71
C GLN A 49 -8.76 3.01 -9.65
N TRP A 50 -8.64 3.24 -10.96
CA TRP A 50 -9.45 2.57 -11.97
C TRP A 50 -9.23 1.05 -11.92
N LEU A 51 -7.98 0.59 -11.90
CA LEU A 51 -7.63 -0.83 -11.78
C LEU A 51 -8.13 -1.47 -10.48
N SER A 52 -8.15 -0.71 -9.38
CA SER A 52 -8.69 -1.20 -8.10
C SER A 52 -10.22 -1.35 -8.09
N SER A 53 -10.91 -0.59 -8.94
CA SER A 53 -12.37 -0.66 -9.10
C SER A 53 -12.82 -1.63 -10.19
N ALA A 54 -11.90 -2.05 -11.07
CA ALA A 54 -12.16 -3.00 -12.13
C ALA A 54 -12.28 -4.43 -11.57
N LEU A 55 -13.19 -5.22 -12.13
CA LEU A 55 -13.29 -6.66 -11.87
C LEU A 55 -12.31 -7.42 -12.78
N ASP A 56 -11.99 -8.67 -12.46
CA ASP A 56 -11.02 -9.49 -13.21
C ASP A 56 -11.35 -9.61 -14.72
N GLU A 57 -12.65 -9.62 -15.07
CA GLU A 57 -13.12 -9.68 -16.48
C GLU A 57 -13.04 -8.32 -17.21
N GLU A 58 -12.74 -7.23 -16.51
CA GLU A 58 -12.64 -5.86 -17.03
C GLU A 58 -11.22 -5.28 -17.01
N LEU A 59 -10.21 -6.08 -16.64
CA LEU A 59 -8.82 -5.63 -16.66
C LEU A 59 -8.36 -5.28 -18.09
N PRO A 60 -7.47 -4.30 -18.24
CA PRO A 60 -6.98 -3.89 -19.55
C PRO A 60 -5.96 -4.91 -20.06
N ASP A 61 -5.93 -5.09 -21.38
CA ASP A 61 -4.97 -5.95 -22.06
C ASP A 61 -3.56 -5.33 -22.12
N LEU A 62 -3.49 -4.00 -22.00
CA LEU A 62 -2.25 -3.22 -22.03
C LEU A 62 -2.40 -1.91 -21.24
N ILE A 63 -1.34 -1.50 -20.56
CA ILE A 63 -1.23 -0.18 -19.95
C ILE A 63 -0.19 0.65 -20.73
N ILE A 64 -0.59 1.83 -21.20
CA ILE A 64 0.31 2.85 -21.75
C ILE A 64 0.45 3.93 -20.70
N LEU A 65 1.69 4.28 -20.33
CA LEU A 65 1.94 5.16 -19.20
C LEU A 65 3.01 6.19 -19.51
N ASP A 66 2.77 7.44 -19.20
CA ASP A 66 3.80 8.46 -19.22
C ASP A 66 4.76 8.29 -18.04
N ARG A 67 6.04 8.51 -18.30
CA ARG A 67 7.06 8.42 -17.26
C ARG A 67 7.01 9.61 -16.30
N ASN A 68 6.74 10.81 -16.81
CA ASN A 68 6.98 12.06 -16.09
C ASN A 68 5.68 12.77 -15.71
N MET A 69 4.84 12.09 -14.91
CA MET A 69 3.59 12.64 -14.40
C MET A 69 3.75 13.27 -12.99
N PRO A 70 2.99 14.32 -12.65
CA PRO A 70 2.96 14.92 -11.32
C PRO A 70 2.29 14.00 -10.29
N VAL A 71 2.59 14.24 -9.00
CA VAL A 71 2.07 13.50 -7.83
C VAL A 71 2.58 12.06 -7.72
N LEU A 72 2.41 11.25 -8.76
CA LEU A 72 2.89 9.88 -8.85
C LEU A 72 3.54 9.66 -10.22
N THR A 73 4.86 9.48 -10.22
CA THR A 73 5.61 9.28 -11.46
C THR A 73 5.28 7.94 -12.12
N GLY A 74 5.62 7.79 -13.38
CA GLY A 74 5.40 6.54 -14.09
C GLY A 74 6.19 5.37 -13.50
N ASP A 75 7.44 5.63 -13.11
CA ASP A 75 8.31 4.64 -12.46
C ASP A 75 7.70 4.15 -11.13
N GLU A 76 7.13 5.06 -10.32
CA GLU A 76 6.43 4.71 -9.07
C GLU A 76 5.12 3.96 -9.33
N THR A 77 4.38 4.35 -10.37
CA THR A 77 3.13 3.69 -10.76
C THR A 77 3.38 2.25 -11.18
N VAL A 78 4.40 2.00 -12.01
CA VAL A 78 4.78 0.64 -12.42
C VAL A 78 5.19 -0.22 -11.24
N ARG A 79 5.94 0.33 -10.27
CA ARG A 79 6.30 -0.42 -9.06
C ARG A 79 5.05 -0.89 -8.31
N ILE A 80 4.03 -0.04 -8.19
CA ILE A 80 2.76 -0.42 -7.53
C ILE A 80 2.01 -1.48 -8.35
N LEU A 81 1.97 -1.34 -9.68
CA LEU A 81 1.35 -2.33 -10.57
C LEU A 81 2.01 -3.70 -10.45
N LYS A 82 3.35 -3.76 -10.45
CA LYS A 82 4.12 -5.01 -10.35
C LYS A 82 4.13 -5.62 -8.95
N LEU A 83 3.73 -4.87 -7.91
CA LEU A 83 3.55 -5.39 -6.55
C LEU A 83 2.17 -6.06 -6.34
N ASN A 84 1.21 -5.86 -7.24
CA ASN A 84 -0.11 -6.47 -7.16
C ASN A 84 -0.18 -7.73 -8.03
N THR A 85 -0.45 -8.88 -7.42
CA THR A 85 -0.50 -10.18 -8.10
C THR A 85 -1.54 -10.25 -9.23
N ALA A 86 -2.60 -9.44 -9.18
CA ALA A 86 -3.62 -9.36 -10.22
C ALA A 86 -3.22 -8.50 -11.42
N TRP A 87 -2.31 -7.54 -11.25
CA TRP A 87 -1.95 -6.56 -12.29
C TRP A 87 -0.53 -6.73 -12.83
N GLN A 88 0.33 -7.45 -12.10
CA GLN A 88 1.74 -7.60 -12.44
C GLN A 88 1.99 -8.21 -13.84
N SER A 89 1.06 -9.02 -14.33
CA SER A 89 1.11 -9.69 -15.64
C SER A 89 0.63 -8.81 -16.80
N ILE A 90 -0.02 -7.68 -16.52
CA ILE A 90 -0.49 -6.77 -17.55
C ILE A 90 0.74 -6.12 -18.21
N PRO A 91 0.86 -6.19 -19.56
CA PRO A 91 1.95 -5.53 -20.28
C PRO A 91 1.92 -4.01 -20.07
N ILE A 92 3.09 -3.40 -19.98
CA ILE A 92 3.25 -1.95 -19.80
C ILE A 92 4.13 -1.36 -20.91
N LEU A 93 3.61 -0.33 -21.58
CA LEU A 93 4.32 0.48 -22.57
C LEU A 93 4.56 1.89 -22.00
N PHE A 94 5.82 2.27 -21.81
CA PHE A 94 6.14 3.63 -21.38
C PHE A 94 6.19 4.62 -22.55
N LEU A 95 5.56 5.78 -22.35
CA LEU A 95 5.77 7.00 -23.14
C LEU A 95 6.83 7.86 -22.45
N THR A 96 7.82 8.31 -23.19
CA THR A 96 9.01 8.97 -22.60
C THR A 96 9.58 10.06 -23.49
N ALA A 97 10.23 11.08 -22.93
CA ALA A 97 10.93 12.09 -23.72
C ALA A 97 12.19 11.51 -24.40
N GLN A 98 12.60 12.11 -25.51
CA GLN A 98 13.79 11.69 -26.26
C GLN A 98 15.10 11.86 -25.47
N SER A 99 15.14 12.79 -24.51
CA SER A 99 16.24 12.99 -23.54
C SER A 99 16.44 11.80 -22.60
N ASP A 100 15.39 11.02 -22.38
CA ASP A 100 15.38 9.97 -21.37
C ASP A 100 15.73 8.61 -21.99
N TYR A 101 15.90 8.55 -23.32
CA TYR A 101 16.09 7.32 -24.08
C TYR A 101 17.39 6.56 -23.70
N ASP A 102 18.45 7.30 -23.37
CA ASP A 102 19.72 6.72 -22.92
C ASP A 102 19.62 6.17 -21.48
N ASP A 103 18.81 6.79 -20.61
CA ASP A 103 18.49 6.31 -19.26
C ASP A 103 17.47 5.15 -19.25
N ILE A 104 16.69 5.00 -20.31
CA ILE A 104 15.69 3.94 -20.45
C ILE A 104 16.30 2.58 -20.70
N TYR A 105 17.38 2.51 -21.48
CA TYR A 105 18.01 1.24 -21.79
C TYR A 105 18.70 0.62 -20.57
N SER A 106 19.14 1.45 -19.61
CA SER A 106 19.68 1.02 -18.31
C SER A 106 18.56 0.71 -17.28
N ALA A 107 17.43 1.44 -17.32
CA ALA A 107 16.27 1.22 -16.43
C ALA A 107 15.34 0.07 -16.86
N LYS A 108 15.42 -0.39 -18.12
CA LYS A 108 14.54 -1.41 -18.73
C LYS A 108 14.38 -2.68 -17.89
N SER A 109 15.46 -3.15 -17.28
CA SER A 109 15.46 -4.40 -16.49
C SER A 109 15.09 -4.21 -15.02
N ALA A 110 14.93 -2.97 -14.53
CA ALA A 110 14.70 -2.68 -13.11
C ALA A 110 13.21 -2.47 -12.76
N LEU A 111 12.39 -2.07 -13.72
CA LEU A 111 10.96 -1.75 -13.50
C LEU A 111 9.99 -2.81 -14.05
N GLY A 112 10.48 -3.75 -14.87
CA GLY A 112 9.64 -4.82 -15.44
C GLY A 112 8.66 -4.32 -16.52
N VAL A 113 9.05 -3.29 -17.28
CA VAL A 113 8.25 -2.69 -18.35
C VAL A 113 8.51 -3.40 -19.67
N ASP A 114 7.46 -3.64 -20.43
CA ASP A 114 7.47 -4.53 -21.59
C ASP A 114 7.83 -3.80 -22.90
N GLY A 115 7.55 -2.49 -22.99
CA GLY A 115 7.87 -1.66 -24.15
C GLY A 115 8.11 -0.18 -23.81
N TYR A 116 8.73 0.54 -24.74
CA TYR A 116 9.00 1.98 -24.61
C TYR A 116 8.79 2.67 -25.95
N LEU A 117 8.24 3.88 -25.93
CA LEU A 117 8.00 4.70 -27.10
C LEU A 117 8.35 6.17 -26.79
N CYS A 118 9.22 6.76 -27.61
CA CYS A 118 9.63 8.15 -27.44
C CYS A 118 8.56 9.13 -27.92
N LYS A 119 8.37 10.22 -27.17
CA LYS A 119 7.59 11.39 -27.55
C LYS A 119 8.50 12.38 -28.30
N PRO A 120 8.06 12.95 -29.43
CA PRO A 120 6.85 12.58 -30.18
C PRO A 120 6.98 11.22 -30.90
N PHE A 121 5.87 10.50 -31.09
CA PHE A 121 5.85 9.18 -31.73
C PHE A 121 4.98 9.12 -32.99
N GLU A 122 5.39 8.25 -33.91
CA GLU A 122 4.66 7.97 -35.15
C GLU A 122 3.45 7.03 -34.89
N PRO A 123 2.28 7.24 -35.53
CA PRO A 123 1.11 6.36 -35.40
C PRO A 123 1.43 4.89 -35.69
N SER A 124 2.23 4.63 -36.72
CA SER A 124 2.63 3.29 -37.09
C SER A 124 3.52 2.61 -36.03
N ALA A 125 4.35 3.39 -35.31
CA ALA A 125 5.20 2.89 -34.24
C ALA A 125 4.40 2.55 -32.99
N LEU A 126 3.44 3.41 -32.61
CA LEU A 126 2.52 3.14 -31.51
C LEU A 126 1.71 1.87 -31.78
N LEU A 127 1.06 1.77 -32.94
CA LEU A 127 0.27 0.60 -33.31
C LEU A 127 1.10 -0.68 -33.38
N ALA A 128 2.35 -0.62 -33.86
CA ALA A 128 3.23 -1.77 -33.91
C ALA A 128 3.59 -2.29 -32.51
N GLU A 129 3.92 -1.41 -31.56
CA GLU A 129 4.30 -1.82 -30.20
C GLU A 129 3.09 -2.32 -29.41
N VAL A 130 1.91 -1.69 -29.56
CA VAL A 130 0.66 -2.18 -28.96
C VAL A 130 0.31 -3.57 -29.48
N ARG A 131 0.38 -3.81 -30.80
CA ARG A 131 0.15 -5.14 -31.39
C ARG A 131 1.11 -6.18 -30.84
N LYS A 132 2.39 -5.84 -30.73
CA LYS A 132 3.43 -6.75 -30.23
C LYS A 132 3.15 -7.16 -28.79
N LEU A 133 2.80 -6.20 -27.93
CA LEU A 133 2.54 -6.45 -26.52
C LEU A 133 1.21 -7.19 -26.28
N ALA A 134 0.13 -6.76 -26.94
CA ALA A 134 -1.18 -7.41 -26.84
C ALA A 134 -1.16 -8.88 -27.32
N ASN A 135 -0.42 -9.19 -28.39
CA ASN A 135 -0.29 -10.57 -28.87
C ASN A 135 0.60 -11.44 -27.97
N SER A 136 1.60 -10.84 -27.30
CA SER A 136 2.47 -11.58 -26.36
C SER A 136 1.76 -12.00 -25.06
N ALA A 137 0.74 -11.24 -24.64
CA ALA A 137 -0.11 -11.57 -23.49
C ALA A 137 -1.10 -12.71 -23.78
N ALA A 138 -1.48 -12.91 -25.05
CA ALA A 138 -2.42 -13.97 -25.45
C ALA A 138 -1.79 -15.37 -25.50
N ASP A 139 -0.46 -15.48 -25.63
CA ASP A 139 0.27 -16.76 -25.74
C ASP A 139 0.79 -17.30 -24.37
N SER A 140 0.77 -16.50 -23.29
CA SER A 140 1.30 -16.92 -21.98
C SER A 140 0.48 -17.96 -21.23
N ASP A 141 -0.72 -18.32 -21.71
CA ASP A 141 -1.60 -19.34 -21.11
C ASP A 141 -1.32 -20.79 -21.59
N LYS A 142 -0.32 -21.02 -22.46
CA LYS A 142 0.05 -22.37 -22.93
C LYS A 142 1.57 -22.62 -22.92
N ALA A 143 2.02 -23.18 -21.81
CA ALA A 143 3.22 -24.00 -21.57
C ALA A 143 4.42 -23.95 -22.54
N GLY A 144 5.61 -23.79 -21.93
CA GLY A 144 6.85 -24.47 -22.37
C GLY A 144 7.85 -23.58 -23.09
N LEU A 145 9.05 -23.45 -22.48
CA LEU A 145 10.23 -22.85 -23.09
C LEU A 145 10.47 -23.37 -24.51
N PRO A 146 10.72 -22.47 -25.48
CA PRO A 146 11.57 -22.78 -26.62
C PRO A 146 12.87 -21.98 -26.55
N GLU A 147 13.98 -22.68 -26.72
CA GLU A 147 15.25 -22.11 -27.17
C GLU A 147 15.05 -21.44 -28.54
N HIS A 148 15.69 -20.30 -28.78
CA HIS A 148 15.97 -19.88 -30.15
C HIS A 148 17.33 -19.18 -30.32
N PRO A 149 17.89 -19.26 -31.54
CA PRO A 149 19.31 -19.40 -31.81
C PRO A 149 19.98 -18.06 -32.10
N GLY A 150 21.31 -18.09 -32.17
CA GLY A 150 22.13 -16.90 -32.28
C GLY A 150 22.23 -16.25 -33.67
N THR A 151 23.17 -15.30 -33.67
CA THR A 151 23.95 -14.69 -34.76
C THR A 151 23.39 -13.47 -35.52
N GLU A 152 24.23 -12.42 -35.41
CA GLU A 152 24.70 -11.50 -36.47
C GLU A 152 23.92 -10.22 -36.82
N GLY A 153 24.50 -9.09 -36.39
CA GLY A 153 25.00 -8.04 -37.30
C GLY A 153 23.99 -7.16 -38.03
N THR A 154 23.95 -5.86 -37.68
CA THR A 154 24.57 -4.77 -38.48
C THR A 154 24.06 -3.40 -38.02
N SER A 155 25.01 -2.49 -37.75
CA SER A 155 24.75 -1.05 -37.63
C SER A 155 24.23 -0.50 -38.96
N ARG A 156 23.06 0.15 -38.94
CA ARG A 156 22.66 1.19 -39.91
C ARG A 156 21.66 2.14 -39.25
N LYS A 157 22.07 3.41 -39.05
CA LYS A 157 21.14 4.53 -38.85
C LYS A 157 20.40 4.78 -40.17
N PRO A 158 19.06 4.86 -40.20
CA PRO A 158 18.34 5.44 -41.32
C PRO A 158 18.17 6.96 -41.10
N SER A 159 18.48 7.72 -42.14
CA SER A 159 18.15 9.13 -42.32
C SER A 159 16.67 9.30 -42.70
N SER A 160 15.91 10.15 -42.01
CA SER A 160 14.48 10.38 -42.27
C SER A 160 14.07 11.87 -42.27
N GLN A 161 14.69 12.72 -43.09
CA GLN A 161 14.33 14.15 -43.23
C GLN A 161 12.99 14.42 -43.99
N GLY A 162 12.13 13.41 -44.20
CA GLY A 162 10.92 13.56 -45.02
C GLY A 162 9.58 13.27 -44.31
N ASN A 163 9.58 12.56 -43.18
CA ASN A 163 8.36 12.18 -42.45
C ASN A 163 8.11 13.03 -41.19
N ASP A 164 9.17 13.59 -40.60
CA ASP A 164 9.09 14.41 -39.37
C ASP A 164 8.23 15.68 -39.54
N GLN A 165 8.11 16.20 -40.77
CA GLN A 165 7.44 17.48 -41.03
C GLN A 165 5.91 17.37 -41.02
N ALA A 166 5.35 16.27 -41.55
CA ALA A 166 3.90 16.03 -41.54
C ALA A 166 3.37 15.61 -40.14
N MET A 167 4.23 14.99 -39.33
CA MET A 167 3.98 14.64 -37.92
C MET A 167 3.85 15.88 -37.04
N GLY A 168 4.77 16.83 -37.21
CA GLY A 168 4.78 18.09 -36.47
C GLY A 168 3.55 18.93 -36.76
N GLU A 169 3.08 18.98 -38.01
CA GLU A 169 1.91 19.77 -38.42
C GLU A 169 0.61 19.34 -37.72
N GLY A 170 0.33 18.03 -37.62
CA GLY A 170 -0.90 17.53 -37.00
C GLY A 170 -0.94 17.64 -35.46
N MET A 171 0.21 17.46 -34.79
CA MET A 171 0.29 17.70 -33.34
C MET A 171 0.26 19.19 -32.99
N VAL A 172 0.84 20.04 -33.84
CA VAL A 172 0.74 21.49 -33.70
C VAL A 172 -0.72 21.93 -33.87
N GLU A 173 -1.47 21.38 -34.82
CA GLU A 173 -2.90 21.70 -35.00
C GLU A 173 -3.74 21.35 -33.75
N LEU A 174 -3.56 20.14 -33.19
CA LEU A 174 -4.21 19.74 -31.93
C LEU A 174 -3.83 20.62 -30.75
N PHE A 175 -2.55 21.00 -30.65
CA PHE A 175 -2.09 21.96 -29.66
C PHE A 175 -2.76 23.33 -29.84
N LEU A 176 -2.83 23.85 -31.07
CA LEU A 176 -3.40 25.17 -31.35
C LEU A 176 -4.90 25.22 -31.02
N GLU A 177 -5.63 24.13 -31.23
CA GLU A 177 -7.03 24.00 -30.80
C GLU A 177 -7.18 24.00 -29.27
N GLU A 178 -6.34 23.24 -28.57
CA GLU A 178 -6.36 23.18 -27.10
C GLU A 178 -5.92 24.51 -26.46
N ALA A 179 -4.85 25.10 -26.97
CA ALA A 179 -4.35 26.40 -26.54
C ALA A 179 -5.42 27.49 -26.72
N ARG A 180 -6.22 27.44 -27.80
CA ARG A 180 -7.34 28.37 -28.02
C ARG A 180 -8.32 28.37 -26.85
N ALA A 181 -8.73 27.19 -26.40
CA ALA A 181 -9.67 27.04 -25.29
C ALA A 181 -9.09 27.58 -23.97
N HIS A 182 -7.82 27.30 -23.69
CA HIS A 182 -7.15 27.81 -22.49
C HIS A 182 -6.91 29.32 -22.55
N ILE A 183 -6.59 29.89 -23.72
CA ILE A 183 -6.45 31.35 -23.93
C ILE A 183 -7.79 32.05 -23.68
N GLU A 184 -8.90 31.48 -24.14
CA GLU A 184 -10.25 32.00 -23.89
C GLU A 184 -10.60 31.93 -22.39
N GLN A 185 -10.33 30.81 -21.74
CA GLN A 185 -10.53 30.64 -20.29
C GLN A 185 -9.71 31.65 -19.46
N ILE A 186 -8.45 31.88 -19.84
CA ILE A 186 -7.61 32.90 -19.20
C ILE A 186 -8.22 34.29 -19.40
N SER A 187 -8.70 34.60 -20.62
CA SER A 187 -9.31 35.89 -20.95
C SER A 187 -10.59 36.16 -20.13
N GLU A 188 -11.47 35.16 -19.99
CA GLU A 188 -12.70 35.26 -19.19
C GLU A 188 -12.39 35.46 -17.69
N ASN A 189 -11.44 34.71 -17.17
CA ASN A 189 -11.01 34.85 -15.78
C ASN A 189 -10.40 36.24 -15.54
N LEU A 190 -9.66 36.80 -16.51
CA LEU A 190 -9.10 38.14 -16.41
C LEU A 190 -10.19 39.25 -16.37
N ILE A 191 -11.31 39.06 -17.09
CA ILE A 191 -12.47 39.96 -16.99
C ILE A 191 -13.04 39.92 -15.56
N SER A 192 -13.09 38.73 -14.95
CA SER A 192 -13.51 38.57 -13.55
C SER A 192 -12.54 39.24 -12.58
N VAL A 193 -11.22 39.26 -12.89
CA VAL A 193 -10.21 39.97 -12.11
C VAL A 193 -10.47 41.48 -12.07
N ARG A 194 -10.96 42.09 -13.16
CA ARG A 194 -11.36 43.52 -13.21
C ARG A 194 -12.48 43.86 -12.22
N GLY A 195 -13.27 42.87 -11.79
CA GLY A 195 -14.37 43.01 -10.82
C GLY A 195 -13.98 42.80 -9.35
N GLY A 196 -12.72 42.46 -9.07
CA GLY A 196 -12.23 42.08 -7.73
C GLY A 196 -12.01 40.57 -7.62
N ALA A 197 -10.88 40.09 -8.14
CA ALA A 197 -10.51 38.67 -8.17
C ALA A 197 -10.44 38.04 -6.78
N ASP A 198 -10.88 36.78 -6.67
CA ASP A 198 -10.52 35.91 -5.57
C ASP A 198 -9.27 35.05 -5.92
N VAL A 199 -8.74 34.35 -4.92
CA VAL A 199 -7.58 33.46 -5.09
C VAL A 199 -7.87 32.35 -6.11
N THR A 200 -9.12 31.90 -6.23
CA THR A 200 -9.49 30.80 -7.12
C THR A 200 -9.42 31.21 -8.60
N THR A 201 -9.76 32.46 -8.92
CA THR A 201 -9.62 33.03 -10.27
C THR A 201 -8.15 33.03 -10.72
N TRP A 202 -7.23 33.40 -9.83
CA TRP A 202 -5.78 33.37 -10.13
C TRP A 202 -5.23 31.95 -10.26
N GLN A 203 -5.74 31.01 -9.48
CA GLN A 203 -5.38 29.59 -9.62
C GLN A 203 -5.85 29.01 -10.96
N ALA A 204 -7.04 29.39 -11.44
CA ALA A 204 -7.55 28.96 -12.74
C ALA A 204 -6.73 29.52 -13.92
N ILE A 205 -6.28 30.77 -13.81
CA ILE A 205 -5.33 31.37 -14.79
C ILE A 205 -3.99 30.63 -14.75
N CYS A 206 -3.46 30.34 -13.56
CA CYS A 206 -2.20 29.61 -13.38
C CYS A 206 -2.26 28.21 -14.00
N TYR A 207 -3.36 27.49 -13.79
CA TYR A 207 -3.58 26.16 -14.36
C TYR A 207 -3.59 26.19 -15.90
N SER A 208 -4.40 27.09 -16.48
CA SER A 208 -4.52 27.19 -17.94
C SER A 208 -3.18 27.59 -18.60
N ALA A 209 -2.41 28.46 -17.96
CA ALA A 209 -1.09 28.85 -18.43
C ALA A 209 -0.05 27.72 -18.30
N HIS A 210 -0.13 26.92 -17.23
CA HIS A 210 0.69 25.72 -17.05
C HIS A 210 0.46 24.68 -18.15
N THR A 211 -0.81 24.42 -18.49
CA THR A 211 -1.17 23.50 -19.57
C THR A 211 -0.64 23.96 -20.92
N ILE A 212 -0.82 25.25 -21.27
CA ILE A 212 -0.28 25.82 -22.52
C ILE A 212 1.24 25.67 -22.56
N LYS A 213 1.94 26.00 -21.46
CA LYS A 213 3.40 25.90 -21.38
C LYS A 213 3.89 24.47 -21.61
N GLY A 214 3.26 23.51 -20.93
CA GLY A 214 3.62 22.09 -21.00
C GLY A 214 3.40 21.52 -22.39
N SER A 215 2.19 21.69 -22.94
CA SER A 215 1.84 21.20 -24.27
C SER A 215 2.67 21.88 -25.36
N ALA A 216 2.94 23.19 -25.26
CA ALA A 216 3.79 23.91 -26.21
C ALA A 216 5.25 23.41 -26.20
N GLY A 217 5.79 23.08 -25.02
CA GLY A 217 7.14 22.51 -24.89
C GLY A 217 7.27 21.14 -25.54
N ILE A 218 6.19 20.36 -25.56
CA ILE A 218 6.13 19.04 -26.19
C ILE A 218 6.10 19.13 -27.73
N VAL A 219 5.35 20.10 -28.28
CA VAL A 219 5.25 20.30 -29.74
C VAL A 219 6.35 21.22 -30.31
N GLY A 220 7.31 21.65 -29.48
CA GLY A 220 8.44 22.48 -29.90
C GLY A 220 8.11 23.95 -30.19
N LEU A 221 6.99 24.46 -29.67
CA LEU A 221 6.56 25.85 -29.87
C LEU A 221 7.07 26.74 -28.72
N GLU A 222 8.35 27.10 -28.77
CA GLU A 222 9.03 27.83 -27.69
C GLU A 222 8.34 29.15 -27.30
N SER A 223 7.85 29.93 -28.27
CA SER A 223 7.17 31.21 -27.99
C SER A 223 5.90 31.04 -27.16
N HIS A 224 5.12 29.98 -27.44
CA HIS A 224 3.94 29.63 -26.65
C HIS A 224 4.33 29.13 -25.25
N SER A 225 5.41 28.33 -25.16
CA SER A 225 5.92 27.82 -23.89
C SER A 225 6.43 28.96 -22.98
N ARG A 226 7.17 29.92 -23.55
CA ARG A 226 7.68 31.10 -22.85
C ARG A 226 6.55 31.99 -22.34
N LEU A 227 5.60 32.36 -23.20
CA LEU A 227 4.45 33.19 -22.78
C LEU A 227 3.59 32.47 -21.73
N GLY A 228 3.35 31.16 -21.89
CA GLY A 228 2.66 30.36 -20.89
C GLY A 228 3.36 30.38 -19.52
N LYS A 229 4.70 30.25 -19.51
CA LYS A 229 5.51 30.34 -18.29
C LYS A 229 5.41 31.72 -17.61
N VAL A 230 5.47 32.80 -18.39
CA VAL A 230 5.36 34.19 -17.90
C VAL A 230 4.02 34.42 -17.20
N ILE A 231 2.92 33.95 -17.79
CA ILE A 231 1.56 34.07 -17.22
C ILE A 231 1.41 33.15 -15.99
N GLU A 232 1.95 31.94 -16.04
CA GLU A 232 1.96 30.96 -14.93
C GLU A 232 2.69 31.52 -13.71
N ASP A 233 3.92 32.01 -13.87
CA ASP A 233 4.75 32.49 -12.75
C ASP A 233 4.13 33.74 -12.09
N TYR A 234 3.53 34.63 -12.90
CA TYR A 234 2.82 35.80 -12.38
C TYR A 234 1.56 35.40 -11.59
N SER A 235 0.69 34.57 -12.17
CA SER A 235 -0.57 34.16 -11.53
C SER A 235 -0.35 33.30 -10.27
N ARG A 236 0.72 32.48 -10.24
CA ARG A 236 1.19 31.78 -9.04
C ARG A 236 1.62 32.75 -7.95
N THR A 237 2.36 33.79 -8.30
CA THR A 237 2.83 34.79 -7.35
C THR A 237 1.66 35.59 -6.75
N VAL A 238 0.71 36.03 -7.58
CA VAL A 238 -0.47 36.78 -7.11
C VAL A 238 -1.45 35.90 -6.33
N SER A 239 -1.63 34.63 -6.70
CA SER A 239 -2.51 33.71 -5.93
C SER A 239 -1.99 33.45 -4.52
N THR A 240 -0.67 33.45 -4.32
CA THR A 240 -0.05 33.26 -3.00
C THR A 240 0.11 34.55 -2.22
N GLN A 241 0.25 35.70 -2.90
CA GLN A 241 0.36 37.02 -2.29
C GLN A 241 -0.52 38.04 -3.03
N PRO A 242 -1.84 38.08 -2.77
CA PRO A 242 -2.78 38.94 -3.50
C PRO A 242 -2.48 40.44 -3.42
N VAL A 243 -1.72 40.86 -2.40
CA VAL A 243 -1.29 42.26 -2.18
C VAL A 243 -0.35 42.75 -3.29
N LEU A 244 0.29 41.85 -4.04
CA LEU A 244 1.20 42.19 -5.13
C LEU A 244 0.50 42.56 -6.45
N PHE A 245 -0.82 42.42 -6.51
CA PHE A 245 -1.59 42.76 -7.70
C PHE A 245 -2.03 44.23 -7.69
N GLU A 246 -1.65 44.97 -8.73
CA GLU A 246 -2.13 46.33 -8.98
C GLU A 246 -2.99 46.36 -10.25
N LEU A 247 -4.01 47.24 -10.30
CA LEU A 247 -4.88 47.38 -11.49
C LEU A 247 -4.09 47.69 -12.77
N GLY A 248 -2.93 48.34 -12.66
CA GLY A 248 -2.05 48.62 -13.80
C GLY A 248 -1.38 47.38 -14.40
N HIS A 249 -1.41 46.23 -13.71
CA HIS A 249 -0.88 44.97 -14.25
C HIS A 249 -1.85 44.28 -15.22
N LEU A 250 -3.13 44.70 -15.22
CA LEU A 250 -4.14 44.13 -16.12
C LEU A 250 -3.81 44.40 -17.59
N ASP A 251 -3.41 45.63 -17.91
CA ASP A 251 -3.06 46.00 -19.29
C ASP A 251 -1.87 45.16 -19.82
N LEU A 252 -0.95 44.77 -18.93
CA LEU A 252 0.21 43.93 -19.29
C LEU A 252 -0.19 42.47 -19.50
N LEU A 253 -1.05 41.93 -18.64
CA LEU A 253 -1.58 40.57 -18.80
C LEU A 253 -2.44 40.47 -20.06
N GLU A 254 -3.29 41.46 -20.34
CA GLU A 254 -4.08 41.54 -21.57
C GLU A 254 -3.19 41.61 -22.81
N GLY A 255 -2.07 42.33 -22.74
CA GLY A 255 -1.05 42.34 -23.79
C GLY A 255 -0.42 40.97 -24.02
N ALA A 256 0.00 40.27 -22.96
CA ALA A 256 0.61 38.95 -23.05
C ALA A 256 -0.36 37.88 -23.59
N ILE A 257 -1.62 37.91 -23.13
CA ILE A 257 -2.69 37.02 -23.60
C ILE A 257 -3.06 37.35 -25.05
N GLY A 258 -3.10 38.64 -25.41
CA GLY A 258 -3.31 39.08 -26.78
C GLY A 258 -2.27 38.53 -27.75
N LEU A 259 -0.98 38.59 -27.39
CA LEU A 259 0.09 37.99 -28.18
C LEU A 259 0.01 36.47 -28.26
N LEU A 260 -0.36 35.81 -27.17
CA LEU A 260 -0.56 34.36 -27.15
C LEU A 260 -1.72 33.95 -28.09
N ARG A 261 -2.78 34.76 -28.16
CA ARG A 261 -3.88 34.59 -29.13
C ARG A 261 -3.43 34.84 -30.56
N ASP A 262 -2.68 35.92 -30.81
CA ASP A 262 -2.20 36.26 -32.15
C ASP A 262 -1.26 35.17 -32.70
N LEU A 263 -0.39 34.63 -31.83
CA LEU A 263 0.44 33.45 -32.13
C LEU A 263 -0.41 32.23 -32.50
N ASN A 264 -1.48 31.98 -31.75
CA ASN A 264 -2.37 30.84 -31.91
C ASN A 264 -3.32 30.97 -33.12
N GLU A 265 -3.52 32.19 -33.64
CA GLU A 265 -4.35 32.49 -34.81
C GLU A 265 -3.55 32.69 -36.11
N SER A 266 -2.21 32.78 -36.02
CA SER A 266 -1.36 32.95 -37.19
C SER A 266 -1.46 31.73 -38.12
N THR A 267 -1.81 31.98 -39.40
CA THR A 267 -2.10 30.94 -40.41
C THR A 267 -0.87 30.28 -41.03
N THR A 268 0.34 30.69 -40.61
CA THR A 268 1.60 30.07 -41.02
C THR A 268 2.14 29.21 -39.89
N ILE A 269 1.93 27.89 -39.99
CA ILE A 269 2.63 26.90 -39.19
C ILE A 269 4.09 26.91 -39.66
N HIS A 270 4.92 27.80 -39.12
CA HIS A 270 6.36 27.75 -39.28
C HIS A 270 7.00 27.35 -37.94
N PRO A 271 7.84 26.30 -37.91
CA PRO A 271 8.67 25.95 -36.76
C PRO A 271 9.84 26.92 -36.51
N ASP A 272 9.92 28.07 -37.20
CA ASP A 272 11.08 28.96 -37.13
C ASP A 272 10.81 30.22 -36.31
N GLU A 273 11.62 30.38 -35.27
CA GLU A 273 11.73 31.48 -34.30
C GLU A 273 11.99 32.89 -34.89
N GLN A 274 11.80 33.11 -36.18
CA GLN A 274 12.42 34.25 -36.89
C GLN A 274 11.44 35.32 -37.40
N ASP A 275 10.29 35.54 -36.75
CA ASP A 275 9.65 36.86 -36.87
C ASP A 275 10.27 37.81 -35.83
N PRO A 276 11.16 38.75 -36.24
CA PRO A 276 11.85 39.64 -35.32
C PRO A 276 10.87 40.52 -34.53
N GLY A 277 9.67 40.78 -35.08
CA GLY A 277 8.65 41.59 -34.41
C GLY A 277 8.00 40.88 -33.22
N ILE A 278 7.75 39.57 -33.36
CA ILE A 278 7.16 38.74 -32.30
C ILE A 278 8.19 38.48 -31.19
N VAL A 279 9.42 38.10 -31.56
CA VAL A 279 10.51 37.87 -30.59
C VAL A 279 10.87 39.15 -29.84
N GLN A 280 10.88 40.30 -30.52
CA GLN A 280 11.10 41.59 -29.87
C GLN A 280 9.97 41.94 -28.89
N SER A 281 8.71 41.71 -29.27
CA SER A 281 7.55 41.96 -28.41
C SER A 281 7.52 41.06 -27.16
N VAL A 282 7.88 39.77 -27.32
CA VAL A 282 8.01 38.81 -26.20
C VAL A 282 9.15 39.22 -25.26
N ASN A 283 10.32 39.57 -25.80
CA ASN A 283 11.47 40.00 -24.99
C ASN A 283 11.23 41.34 -24.27
N GLU A 284 10.50 42.28 -24.88
CA GLU A 284 10.12 43.55 -24.24
C GLU A 284 9.18 43.31 -23.05
N LEU A 285 8.22 42.40 -23.18
CA LEU A 285 7.31 42.01 -22.08
C LEU A 285 8.00 41.22 -20.97
N GLU A 286 8.89 40.28 -21.30
CA GLU A 286 9.72 39.57 -20.31
C GLU A 286 10.61 40.54 -19.52
N MET A 287 11.24 41.51 -20.20
CA MET A 287 12.04 42.54 -19.53
C MET A 287 11.20 43.47 -18.64
N MET A 288 10.02 43.87 -19.10
CA MET A 288 9.13 44.73 -18.31
C MET A 288 8.57 44.00 -17.08
N LEU A 289 8.20 42.72 -17.22
CA LEU A 289 7.77 41.88 -16.11
C LEU A 289 8.91 41.60 -15.12
N GLY A 290 10.12 41.33 -15.63
CA GLY A 290 11.31 41.17 -14.81
C GLY A 290 11.65 42.42 -13.98
N ARG A 291 11.42 43.63 -14.51
CA ARG A 291 11.60 44.90 -13.76
C ARG A 291 10.54 45.11 -12.68
N LEU A 292 9.31 44.69 -12.94
CA LEU A 292 8.22 44.71 -11.96
C LEU A 292 8.52 43.77 -10.78
N MET A 293 8.99 42.55 -11.07
CA MET A 293 9.37 41.57 -10.04
C MET A 293 10.69 41.92 -9.32
N ALA A 294 11.63 42.61 -9.98
CA ALA A 294 12.92 43.02 -9.40
C ALA A 294 12.88 44.33 -8.59
N SER A 295 11.77 45.08 -8.60
CA SER A 295 11.64 46.35 -7.87
C SER A 295 11.67 46.23 -6.34
N ASN A 296 11.95 45.05 -5.79
CA ASN A 296 11.92 44.79 -4.35
C ASN A 296 13.20 44.19 -3.74
N ASP A 297 14.35 44.24 -4.42
CA ASP A 297 15.61 43.70 -3.87
C ASP A 297 16.55 44.76 -3.22
N SER A 298 16.30 45.02 -1.91
CA SER A 298 17.24 45.42 -0.82
C SER A 298 17.79 46.88 -0.75
N PRO A 299 18.41 47.38 0.37
CA PRO A 299 18.84 46.74 1.64
C PRO A 299 18.58 47.55 2.95
N LYS A 300 18.73 46.92 4.15
CA LYS A 300 19.45 47.46 5.34
C LYS A 300 19.34 46.59 6.60
N SER A 301 20.43 45.89 6.92
CA SER A 301 20.92 45.71 8.29
C SER A 301 21.71 46.97 8.69
N ASN A 302 21.20 47.74 9.65
CA ASN A 302 21.97 48.55 10.60
C ASN A 302 21.02 49.39 11.46
N ARG A 303 20.97 49.09 12.76
CA ARG A 303 20.94 50.08 13.84
C ARG A 303 21.08 49.41 15.20
N GLU A 304 22.30 49.50 15.72
CA GLU A 304 22.57 49.57 17.16
C GLU A 304 22.08 50.91 17.75
N ASN A 305 21.84 50.89 19.07
CA ASN A 305 21.72 51.98 20.05
C ASN A 305 20.39 52.74 20.22
N ALA A 306 19.61 52.34 21.24
CA ALA A 306 19.36 53.14 22.45
C ALA A 306 18.62 52.32 23.55
N ASP A 307 19.28 52.13 24.69
CA ASP A 307 18.81 51.61 26.01
C ASP A 307 17.95 52.66 26.79
N PRO A 308 17.54 52.44 28.07
CA PRO A 308 16.84 51.29 28.70
C PRO A 308 15.65 51.76 29.58
N ILE A 309 14.70 50.87 29.92
CA ILE A 309 13.89 51.02 31.15
C ILE A 309 13.75 49.66 31.85
N GLU A 310 13.94 49.69 33.16
CA GLU A 310 14.14 48.63 34.15
C GLU A 310 12.94 47.69 34.39
N ASN A 311 13.25 46.38 34.50
CA ASN A 311 12.94 45.35 35.53
C ASN A 311 11.77 45.55 36.56
N PRO A 312 11.34 44.52 37.35
CA PRO A 312 11.65 43.08 37.35
C PRO A 312 10.48 42.10 37.71
N ALA A 313 10.81 40.79 37.71
CA ALA A 313 10.29 39.68 38.53
C ALA A 313 9.01 38.97 38.01
N LEU A 314 8.89 37.62 38.03
CA LEU A 314 9.16 36.65 39.11
C LEU A 314 9.34 35.21 38.58
N LEU A 315 10.29 34.49 39.21
CA LEU A 315 10.24 33.13 39.78
C LEU A 315 9.93 31.93 38.85
N GLU A 316 10.90 31.02 38.62
CA GLU A 316 11.24 29.80 39.42
C GLU A 316 10.80 28.58 38.59
N GLY A 317 11.52 27.46 38.44
CA GLY A 317 12.77 26.96 38.98
C GLY A 317 12.75 25.43 38.81
N ASN A 318 13.72 24.89 38.05
CA ASN A 318 14.50 23.64 38.23
C ASN A 318 13.86 22.32 38.78
N PRO A 319 14.54 21.15 38.70
CA PRO A 319 15.46 20.62 37.70
C PRO A 319 15.30 19.10 37.43
N ARG A 320 16.15 18.60 36.52
CA ARG A 320 16.57 17.20 36.32
C ARG A 320 16.79 16.40 37.62
N ASN A 321 16.59 15.08 37.55
CA ASN A 321 17.36 14.14 38.34
C ASN A 321 17.73 12.88 37.54
N THR A 322 18.98 12.46 37.75
CA THR A 322 19.68 11.29 37.20
C THR A 322 19.98 10.30 38.32
N VAL A 323 20.32 9.06 37.92
CA VAL A 323 21.09 8.01 38.63
C VAL A 323 20.27 6.95 39.39
N GLY A 324 20.60 5.68 39.12
CA GLY A 324 20.62 4.64 40.16
C GLY A 324 20.27 3.23 39.73
N GLU A 325 21.29 2.40 39.51
CA GLU A 325 21.22 0.93 39.33
C GLU A 325 20.71 0.19 40.59
N SER A 326 20.09 -0.99 40.40
CA SER A 326 20.52 -2.31 40.96
C SER A 326 19.36 -3.22 41.43
N LEU A 327 19.34 -4.43 40.85
CA LEU A 327 19.20 -5.76 41.48
C LEU A 327 17.92 -6.14 42.29
N GLU A 328 17.24 -7.16 41.75
CA GLU A 328 16.98 -8.50 42.33
C GLU A 328 15.52 -9.01 42.26
N SER A 329 15.44 -10.20 41.65
CA SER A 329 14.44 -11.27 41.66
C SER A 329 13.17 -11.13 42.50
N GLU A 330 12.02 -11.41 41.87
CA GLU A 330 11.04 -12.35 42.43
C GLU A 330 10.23 -13.03 41.32
N GLN A 331 10.02 -14.33 41.50
CA GLN A 331 9.34 -15.25 40.60
C GLN A 331 7.82 -15.05 40.70
N GLY A 332 7.18 -14.70 39.59
CA GLY A 332 5.73 -14.74 39.42
C GLY A 332 5.39 -15.38 38.07
N VAL A 333 4.76 -16.54 38.11
CA VAL A 333 4.23 -17.22 36.93
C VAL A 333 2.93 -16.53 36.55
N GLU A 334 2.98 -15.58 35.61
CA GLU A 334 1.79 -15.02 34.96
C GLU A 334 1.36 -15.94 33.81
N LEU A 335 0.26 -16.66 34.03
CA LEU A 335 -0.45 -17.38 32.97
C LEU A 335 -1.29 -16.37 32.18
N SER A 336 -0.81 -16.06 30.97
CA SER A 336 -1.41 -15.08 30.06
C SER A 336 -2.78 -15.54 29.56
N THR A 337 -3.85 -14.82 29.94
CA THR A 337 -5.10 -14.77 29.16
C THR A 337 -4.88 -13.87 27.95
N GLY A 338 -4.10 -14.35 26.98
CA GLY A 338 -3.57 -13.55 25.88
C GLY A 338 -4.52 -13.45 24.68
N GLY A 339 -5.42 -12.46 24.68
CA GLY A 339 -5.79 -11.81 23.42
C GLY A 339 -4.61 -10.94 22.95
N PRO A 340 -4.44 -10.66 21.64
CA PRO A 340 -3.33 -9.83 21.17
C PRO A 340 -3.41 -8.43 21.80
N GLN A 341 -2.51 -8.20 22.75
CA GLN A 341 -2.33 -6.96 23.47
C GLN A 341 -1.44 -6.07 22.60
N VAL A 342 -1.98 -4.93 22.16
CA VAL A 342 -1.21 -3.92 21.42
C VAL A 342 -0.73 -2.93 22.45
N ASP A 343 0.56 -2.99 22.78
CA ASP A 343 1.23 -1.95 23.56
C ASP A 343 1.04 -0.59 22.88
N GLY A 344 0.66 0.40 23.67
CA GLY A 344 0.31 1.73 23.19
C GLY A 344 1.48 2.45 22.51
N THR A 345 1.25 2.92 21.29
CA THR A 345 1.86 4.10 20.66
C THR A 345 3.35 4.41 20.98
N GLU A 346 4.23 3.42 21.01
CA GLU A 346 5.64 3.70 20.71
C GLU A 346 5.75 3.79 19.19
N LYS A 347 6.19 4.95 18.67
CA LYS A 347 6.56 5.08 17.25
C LYS A 347 7.51 3.94 16.90
N ALA A 348 7.07 3.00 16.07
CA ALA A 348 7.87 1.84 15.69
C ALA A 348 9.21 2.33 15.12
N ALA A 349 10.29 2.11 15.89
CA ALA A 349 11.62 2.57 15.53
C ALA A 349 12.10 1.80 14.29
N VAL A 350 12.72 2.52 13.35
CA VAL A 350 13.37 1.91 12.20
C VAL A 350 14.63 1.23 12.70
N VAL A 351 14.76 -0.08 12.48
CA VAL A 351 15.93 -0.87 12.90
C VAL A 351 16.67 -1.33 11.65
N VAL A 352 17.85 -0.77 11.42
CA VAL A 352 18.68 -1.03 10.25
C VAL A 352 19.78 -2.02 10.63
N LEU A 353 19.88 -3.14 9.92
CA LEU A 353 21.00 -4.06 10.05
C LEU A 353 21.85 -4.01 8.77
N LEU A 354 23.09 -3.55 8.88
CA LEU A 354 24.08 -3.64 7.81
C LEU A 354 24.98 -4.87 8.00
N ILE A 355 25.16 -5.65 6.94
CA ILE A 355 26.06 -6.80 6.88
C ILE A 355 27.11 -6.52 5.80
N ASP A 356 28.35 -6.28 6.20
CA ASP A 356 29.47 -5.96 5.30
C ASP A 356 30.79 -6.30 6.01
N ASP A 357 31.75 -6.95 5.33
CA ASP A 357 33.03 -7.33 5.93
C ASP A 357 33.97 -6.12 6.13
N GLN A 358 33.71 -5.01 5.44
CA GLN A 358 34.49 -3.79 5.50
C GLN A 358 33.95 -2.81 6.53
N LYS A 359 34.67 -2.68 7.65
CA LYS A 359 34.33 -1.74 8.75
C LYS A 359 34.16 -0.29 8.29
N LEU A 360 34.86 0.12 7.22
CA LEU A 360 34.77 1.47 6.66
C LEU A 360 33.36 1.76 6.12
N VAL A 361 32.73 0.78 5.46
CA VAL A 361 31.35 0.90 4.95
C VAL A 361 30.39 1.05 6.13
N GLY A 362 30.57 0.24 7.17
CA GLY A 362 29.78 0.33 8.40
C GLY A 362 29.84 1.69 9.08
N GLU A 363 31.04 2.26 9.21
CA GLU A 363 31.22 3.60 9.78
C GLU A 363 30.63 4.70 8.89
N THR A 364 30.69 4.54 7.57
CA THR A 364 30.12 5.49 6.61
C THR A 364 28.59 5.53 6.71
N VAL A 365 27.93 4.38 6.67
CA VAL A 365 26.46 4.29 6.81
C VAL A 365 26.01 4.75 8.20
N ARG A 366 26.77 4.41 9.25
CA ARG A 366 26.52 4.92 10.60
C ARG A 366 26.48 6.45 10.65
N ARG A 367 27.43 7.12 10.00
CA ARG A 367 27.47 8.60 9.95
C ARG A 367 26.32 9.17 9.12
N MET A 368 25.97 8.54 8.00
CA MET A 368 24.81 8.95 7.20
C MET A 368 23.50 8.92 8.02
N LEU A 369 23.38 7.97 8.94
CA LEU A 369 22.19 7.78 9.78
C LEU A 369 22.24 8.51 11.13
N ALA A 370 23.38 9.11 11.51
CA ALA A 370 23.56 9.72 12.84
C ALA A 370 22.55 10.85 13.12
N ASP A 371 22.19 11.63 12.09
CA ASP A 371 21.25 12.74 12.19
C ASP A 371 19.79 12.33 11.92
N GLN A 372 19.49 11.03 11.85
CA GLN A 372 18.16 10.51 11.55
C GLN A 372 17.45 10.03 12.84
N PRO A 373 16.60 10.87 13.46
CA PRO A 373 15.90 10.49 14.68
C PRO A 373 14.96 9.31 14.43
N GLY A 374 15.04 8.28 15.27
CA GLY A 374 14.20 7.08 15.19
C GLY A 374 14.75 5.95 14.30
N ALA A 375 15.96 6.09 13.76
CA ALA A 375 16.69 5.00 13.12
C ALA A 375 17.76 4.44 14.08
N ASP A 376 17.62 3.17 14.45
CA ASP A 376 18.60 2.42 15.22
C ASP A 376 19.47 1.58 14.27
N PHE A 377 20.78 1.80 14.30
CA PHE A 377 21.72 1.22 13.33
C PHE A 377 22.62 0.15 13.96
N HIS A 378 22.58 -1.04 13.37
CA HIS A 378 23.37 -2.20 13.76
C HIS A 378 24.29 -2.64 12.62
N PHE A 379 25.51 -3.03 12.97
CA PHE A 379 26.51 -3.47 12.01
C PHE A 379 27.01 -4.88 12.36
N CYS A 380 27.01 -5.77 11.37
CA CYS A 380 27.50 -7.13 11.46
C CYS A 380 28.62 -7.34 10.44
N SER A 381 29.85 -7.53 10.93
CA SER A 381 31.02 -7.72 10.05
C SER A 381 31.28 -9.18 9.65
N ASN A 382 30.63 -10.13 10.32
CA ASN A 382 30.80 -11.56 10.07
C ASN A 382 29.52 -12.12 9.43
N PRO A 383 29.54 -12.51 8.15
CA PRO A 383 28.34 -13.01 7.47
C PRO A 383 27.78 -14.29 8.07
N LEU A 384 28.59 -15.09 8.77
CA LEU A 384 28.14 -16.33 9.43
C LEU A 384 27.22 -16.07 10.62
N ASP A 385 27.35 -14.92 11.29
CA ASP A 385 26.53 -14.55 12.45
C ASP A 385 25.24 -13.81 12.03
N ALA A 386 25.15 -13.37 10.77
CA ALA A 386 24.16 -12.42 10.29
C ALA A 386 22.71 -12.84 10.54
N VAL A 387 22.37 -14.11 10.29
CA VAL A 387 21.01 -14.63 10.51
C VAL A 387 20.64 -14.60 12.00
N GLN A 388 21.55 -15.03 12.89
CA GLN A 388 21.29 -15.04 14.33
C GLN A 388 21.17 -13.63 14.90
N VAL A 389 22.04 -12.72 14.44
CA VAL A 389 21.98 -11.30 14.78
C VAL A 389 20.64 -10.70 14.33
N ALA A 390 20.21 -10.97 13.10
CA ALA A 390 18.92 -10.49 12.58
C ALA A 390 17.72 -11.04 13.37
N LYS A 391 17.73 -12.32 13.77
CA LYS A 391 16.64 -12.92 14.59
C LYS A 391 16.50 -12.23 15.94
N LYS A 392 17.63 -11.87 16.55
CA LYS A 392 17.66 -11.16 17.84
C LYS A 392 17.22 -9.71 17.70
N LEU A 393 17.72 -9.01 16.68
CA LEU A 393 17.48 -7.58 16.48
C LEU A 393 16.09 -7.27 15.90
N ARG A 394 15.51 -8.21 15.14
CA ARG A 394 14.26 -8.02 14.37
C ARG A 394 14.31 -6.73 13.53
N PRO A 395 15.27 -6.60 12.60
CA PRO A 395 15.43 -5.39 11.81
C PRO A 395 14.20 -5.11 10.94
N THR A 396 13.94 -3.83 10.68
CA THR A 396 12.92 -3.38 9.72
C THR A 396 13.46 -3.32 8.30
N VAL A 397 14.79 -3.29 8.13
CA VAL A 397 15.48 -3.42 6.85
C VAL A 397 16.88 -3.99 7.05
N ILE A 398 17.29 -4.86 6.12
CA ILE A 398 18.65 -5.42 6.07
C ILE A 398 19.36 -4.82 4.85
N LEU A 399 20.52 -4.24 5.06
CA LEU A 399 21.46 -3.86 4.01
C LEU A 399 22.55 -4.91 3.97
N GLN A 400 22.77 -5.56 2.84
CA GLN A 400 23.66 -6.70 2.78
C GLN A 400 24.63 -6.58 1.63
N ASP A 401 25.92 -6.68 1.92
CA ASP A 401 26.92 -6.85 0.88
C ASP A 401 26.74 -8.15 0.10
N LEU A 402 27.05 -8.08 -1.19
CA LEU A 402 27.09 -9.20 -2.09
C LEU A 402 28.40 -9.98 -2.01
N VAL A 403 29.53 -9.27 -1.88
CA VAL A 403 30.87 -9.85 -2.00
C VAL A 403 31.56 -9.84 -0.65
N MET A 404 31.34 -10.90 0.12
CA MET A 404 31.96 -11.08 1.44
C MET A 404 32.87 -12.31 1.46
N PRO A 405 33.93 -12.32 2.29
CA PRO A 405 34.69 -13.52 2.58
C PRO A 405 33.80 -14.61 3.18
N GLN A 406 34.12 -15.88 2.91
CA GLN A 406 33.53 -17.08 3.51
C GLN A 406 32.10 -17.43 3.08
N LEU A 407 31.25 -16.45 2.73
CA LEU A 407 29.87 -16.69 2.32
C LEU A 407 29.48 -15.76 1.17
N ASP A 408 28.91 -16.31 0.10
CA ASP A 408 28.34 -15.53 -0.99
C ASP A 408 27.09 -14.78 -0.50
N GLY A 409 27.03 -13.47 -0.71
CA GLY A 409 25.88 -12.67 -0.31
C GLY A 409 24.57 -13.18 -0.92
N LEU A 410 24.58 -13.75 -2.13
CA LEU A 410 23.36 -14.35 -2.71
C LEU A 410 22.88 -15.60 -1.95
N GLU A 411 23.78 -16.37 -1.36
CA GLU A 411 23.41 -17.50 -0.50
C GLU A 411 22.80 -17.01 0.81
N LEU A 412 23.32 -15.91 1.37
CA LEU A 412 22.78 -15.31 2.58
C LEU A 412 21.35 -14.77 2.38
N VAL A 413 21.01 -14.24 1.19
CA VAL A 413 19.62 -13.88 0.84
C VAL A 413 18.69 -15.08 0.96
N ARG A 414 19.10 -16.25 0.44
CA ARG A 414 18.30 -17.48 0.56
C ARG A 414 18.11 -17.90 2.02
N HIS A 415 19.15 -17.79 2.84
CA HIS A 415 19.03 -18.09 4.26
C HIS A 415 18.00 -17.19 4.96
N PHE A 416 18.01 -15.88 4.69
CA PHE A 416 16.99 -14.96 5.21
C PHE A 416 15.58 -15.33 4.77
N ARG A 417 15.37 -15.69 3.51
CA ARG A 417 14.04 -16.10 3.00
C ARG A 417 13.56 -17.45 3.53
N SER A 418 14.49 -18.33 3.91
CA SER A 418 14.16 -19.63 4.52
C SER A 418 13.70 -19.52 5.99
N GLU A 419 14.10 -18.46 6.69
CA GLU A 419 13.76 -18.25 8.11
C GLU A 419 12.38 -17.58 8.25
N PRO A 420 11.37 -18.22 8.87
CA PRO A 420 10.01 -17.69 8.92
C PRO A 420 9.89 -16.28 9.53
N VAL A 421 10.70 -15.97 10.54
CA VAL A 421 10.64 -14.67 11.25
C VAL A 421 11.32 -13.54 10.45
N LEU A 422 12.19 -13.88 9.48
CA LEU A 422 12.95 -12.92 8.69
C LEU A 422 12.52 -12.88 7.21
N ARG A 423 11.67 -13.81 6.79
CA ARG A 423 11.25 -13.99 5.40
C ARG A 423 10.78 -12.71 4.76
N ASP A 424 9.97 -11.93 5.48
CA ASP A 424 9.34 -10.71 4.96
C ASP A 424 10.13 -9.44 5.27
N VAL A 425 11.25 -9.55 5.99
CA VAL A 425 12.12 -8.40 6.26
C VAL A 425 12.74 -7.91 4.93
N PRO A 426 12.58 -6.63 4.58
CA PRO A 426 13.18 -6.07 3.37
C PRO A 426 14.69 -6.23 3.36
N LEU A 427 15.23 -6.71 2.24
CA LEU A 427 16.65 -6.94 2.04
C LEU A 427 17.13 -6.16 0.83
N VAL A 428 18.01 -5.19 1.07
CA VAL A 428 18.66 -4.36 0.06
C VAL A 428 20.08 -4.86 -0.13
N VAL A 429 20.39 -5.35 -1.33
CA VAL A 429 21.73 -5.84 -1.66
C VAL A 429 22.63 -4.67 -2.04
N LEU A 430 23.85 -4.66 -1.52
CA LEU A 430 24.89 -3.69 -1.81
C LEU A 430 25.96 -4.32 -2.70
N SER A 431 26.35 -3.66 -3.78
CA SER A 431 27.38 -4.15 -4.72
C SER A 431 28.42 -3.08 -5.05
N GLY A 432 29.67 -3.49 -5.29
CA GLY A 432 30.73 -2.56 -5.69
C GLY A 432 30.57 -1.97 -7.10
N THR A 433 29.85 -2.66 -7.99
CA THR A 433 29.58 -2.23 -9.37
C THR A 433 28.16 -2.60 -9.77
N GLU A 434 27.55 -1.84 -10.68
CA GLU A 434 26.26 -2.22 -11.27
C GLU A 434 26.47 -3.29 -12.35
N ASP A 435 26.10 -4.53 -12.04
CA ASP A 435 26.04 -5.64 -13.01
C ASP A 435 24.59 -6.13 -13.17
N PRO A 436 23.97 -5.97 -14.36
CA PRO A 436 22.59 -6.36 -14.60
C PRO A 436 22.30 -7.84 -14.30
N LYS A 437 23.25 -8.75 -14.56
CA LYS A 437 23.06 -10.19 -14.32
C LYS A 437 22.99 -10.51 -12.84
N THR A 438 23.87 -9.90 -12.06
CA THR A 438 23.92 -10.03 -10.62
C THR A 438 22.70 -9.40 -9.95
N LYS A 439 22.29 -8.21 -10.42
CA LYS A 439 21.05 -7.54 -10.00
C LYS A 439 19.83 -8.44 -10.22
N ALA A 440 19.67 -8.97 -11.43
CA ALA A 440 18.57 -9.90 -11.75
C ALA A 440 18.58 -11.16 -10.87
N LYS A 441 19.77 -11.74 -10.60
CA LYS A 441 19.90 -12.87 -9.67
C LYS A 441 19.51 -12.52 -8.24
N ALA A 442 19.93 -11.36 -7.74
CA ALA A 442 19.57 -10.91 -6.38
C ALA A 442 18.05 -10.81 -6.20
N PHE A 443 17.35 -10.21 -7.17
CA PHE A 443 15.88 -10.12 -7.16
C PHE A 443 15.22 -11.51 -7.25
N ALA A 444 15.70 -12.39 -8.15
CA ALA A 444 15.17 -13.75 -8.28
C ALA A 444 15.31 -14.60 -7.00
N LEU A 445 16.29 -14.25 -6.15
CA LEU A 445 16.51 -14.91 -4.86
C LEU A 445 15.74 -14.27 -3.70
N GLY A 446 15.03 -13.17 -3.96
CA GLY A 446 14.15 -12.50 -3.02
C GLY A 446 14.72 -11.22 -2.41
N ALA A 447 15.79 -10.63 -2.96
CA ALA A 447 16.15 -9.26 -2.58
C ALA A 447 15.03 -8.29 -2.98
N ASN A 448 14.72 -7.33 -2.12
CA ASN A 448 13.70 -6.30 -2.39
C ASN A 448 14.27 -5.14 -3.20
N ASP A 449 15.59 -4.97 -3.16
CA ASP A 449 16.26 -3.86 -3.80
C ASP A 449 17.75 -4.12 -3.99
N TYR A 450 18.37 -3.31 -4.84
CA TYR A 450 19.78 -3.38 -5.18
C TYR A 450 20.38 -1.97 -5.28
N MET A 451 21.53 -1.77 -4.64
CA MET A 451 22.18 -0.47 -4.55
C MET A 451 23.70 -0.60 -4.70
N VAL A 452 24.32 0.37 -5.37
CA VAL A 452 25.79 0.42 -5.50
C VAL A 452 26.38 0.96 -4.20
N LYS A 453 27.48 0.37 -3.70
CA LYS A 453 28.14 0.78 -2.46
C LYS A 453 28.65 2.22 -2.55
N LEU A 454 28.51 2.96 -1.46
CA LEU A 454 28.79 4.40 -1.32
C LEU A 454 27.88 5.35 -2.14
N PRO A 455 26.54 5.18 -2.13
CA PRO A 455 25.66 6.18 -2.73
C PRO A 455 25.55 7.42 -1.84
N ASP A 456 24.87 8.44 -2.36
CA ASP A 456 24.55 9.63 -1.58
C ASP A 456 23.73 9.27 -0.33
N ALA A 457 23.99 9.97 0.78
CA ALA A 457 23.27 9.77 2.03
C ALA A 457 21.74 9.88 1.83
N VAL A 458 21.30 10.77 0.95
CA VAL A 458 19.90 10.97 0.58
C VAL A 458 19.28 9.68 0.03
N GLU A 459 19.99 8.96 -0.85
CA GLU A 459 19.50 7.72 -1.45
C GLU A 459 19.40 6.60 -0.40
N VAL A 460 20.46 6.40 0.40
CA VAL A 460 20.49 5.36 1.45
C VAL A 460 19.34 5.57 2.44
N ILE A 461 19.17 6.80 2.91
CA ILE A 461 18.11 7.17 3.87
C ILE A 461 16.73 6.96 3.25
N ALA A 462 16.53 7.36 1.99
CA ALA A 462 15.25 7.20 1.29
C ALA A 462 14.86 5.72 1.19
N ARG A 463 15.78 4.84 0.77
CA ARG A 463 15.53 3.40 0.65
C ARG A 463 15.28 2.75 2.01
N ILE A 464 16.08 3.08 3.04
CA ILE A 464 15.86 2.59 4.41
C ILE A 464 14.46 2.95 4.90
N ARG A 465 14.06 4.22 4.74
CA ARG A 465 12.74 4.71 5.17
C ARG A 465 11.61 4.04 4.40
N TYR A 466 11.73 3.94 3.08
CA TYR A 466 10.73 3.32 2.21
C TYR A 466 10.49 1.85 2.60
N HIS A 467 11.56 1.06 2.65
CA HIS A 467 11.48 -0.37 2.96
C HIS A 467 11.02 -0.62 4.39
N SER A 468 11.57 0.12 5.37
CA SER A 468 11.16 -0.03 6.77
C SER A 468 9.70 0.35 6.98
N LYS A 469 9.23 1.44 6.37
CA LYS A 469 7.81 1.85 6.45
C LYS A 469 6.90 0.81 5.80
N GLY A 470 7.28 0.28 4.63
CA GLY A 470 6.53 -0.78 3.96
C GLY A 470 6.38 -2.02 4.84
N TYR A 471 7.48 -2.46 5.46
CA TYR A 471 7.48 -3.61 6.37
C TYR A 471 6.65 -3.37 7.63
N LEU A 472 6.77 -2.21 8.26
CA LEU A 472 5.98 -1.86 9.44
C LEU A 472 4.48 -1.81 9.12
N ASN A 473 4.10 -1.21 7.99
CA ASN A 473 2.72 -1.18 7.53
C ASN A 473 2.17 -2.59 7.23
N LEU A 474 2.98 -3.48 6.63
CA LEU A 474 2.60 -4.86 6.41
C LEU A 474 2.29 -5.56 7.74
N ARG A 475 3.19 -5.44 8.73
CA ARG A 475 2.99 -6.04 10.05
C ARG A 475 1.79 -5.47 10.79
N GLU A 476 1.58 -4.16 10.70
CA GLU A 476 0.41 -3.50 11.28
C GLU A 476 -0.88 -4.01 10.65
N ARG A 477 -0.92 -4.14 9.31
CA ARG A 477 -2.05 -4.72 8.59
C ARG A 477 -2.32 -6.17 9.00
N GLU A 478 -1.30 -7.01 9.08
CA GLU A 478 -1.44 -8.41 9.49
C GLU A 478 -1.95 -8.54 10.93
N ALA A 479 -1.43 -7.71 11.84
CA ALA A 479 -1.90 -7.63 13.21
C ALA A 479 -3.37 -7.18 13.28
N HIS A 480 -3.76 -6.17 12.50
CA HIS A 480 -5.16 -5.73 12.40
C HIS A 480 -6.07 -6.80 11.84
N LEU A 481 -5.66 -7.49 10.77
CA LEU A 481 -6.46 -8.58 10.19
C LEU A 481 -6.64 -9.71 11.19
N THR A 482 -5.58 -10.11 11.88
CA THR A 482 -5.65 -11.14 12.93
C THR A 482 -6.55 -10.69 14.09
N ARG A 483 -6.52 -9.40 14.44
CA ARG A 483 -7.41 -8.86 15.46
C ARG A 483 -8.87 -8.88 15.01
N ILE A 484 -9.15 -8.47 13.77
CA ILE A 484 -10.50 -8.47 13.21
C ILE A 484 -11.06 -9.88 13.12
N THR A 485 -10.28 -10.84 12.61
CA THR A 485 -10.71 -12.25 12.54
C THR A 485 -10.95 -12.80 13.94
N TRP A 486 -10.07 -12.51 14.90
CA TRP A 486 -10.27 -12.92 16.28
C TRP A 486 -11.56 -12.35 16.87
N LEU A 487 -11.83 -11.04 16.72
CA LEU A 487 -13.06 -10.38 17.19
C LEU A 487 -14.33 -10.89 16.48
N ALA A 488 -14.20 -11.28 15.21
CA ALA A 488 -15.29 -11.85 14.43
C ALA A 488 -15.59 -13.31 14.83
N GLU A 489 -14.62 -14.02 15.42
CA GLU A 489 -14.74 -15.44 15.76
C GLU A 489 -14.92 -15.73 17.24
N HIS A 490 -14.47 -14.84 18.12
CA HIS A 490 -14.39 -15.09 19.56
C HIS A 490 -15.24 -14.11 20.36
N ASP A 491 -15.69 -14.56 21.54
CA ASP A 491 -16.31 -13.71 22.55
C ASP A 491 -15.24 -12.87 23.25
N THR A 492 -15.43 -11.55 23.31
CA THR A 492 -14.41 -10.61 23.78
C THR A 492 -14.13 -10.71 25.28
N LEU A 493 -15.09 -11.20 26.07
CA LEU A 493 -14.95 -11.33 27.52
C LEU A 493 -14.21 -12.61 27.90
N THR A 494 -14.60 -13.73 27.29
CA THR A 494 -14.15 -15.07 27.70
C THR A 494 -13.08 -15.67 26.78
N GLY A 495 -12.93 -15.16 25.56
CA GLY A 495 -11.96 -15.64 24.58
C GLY A 495 -12.28 -17.00 23.94
N CYS A 496 -13.40 -17.64 24.29
CA CYS A 496 -13.91 -18.81 23.55
C CYS A 496 -14.60 -18.38 22.25
N LEU A 497 -15.01 -19.32 21.40
CA LEU A 497 -15.72 -18.98 20.16
C LEU A 497 -17.01 -18.24 20.45
N ASN A 498 -17.36 -17.26 19.64
CA ASN A 498 -18.69 -16.66 19.73
C ASN A 498 -19.76 -17.63 19.17
N ARG A 499 -21.03 -17.34 19.49
CA ARG A 499 -22.18 -18.16 19.09
C ARG A 499 -22.18 -18.54 17.61
N ARG A 500 -21.93 -17.57 16.73
CA ARG A 500 -21.99 -17.77 15.28
C ARG A 500 -20.91 -18.74 14.83
N THR A 501 -19.66 -18.47 15.18
CA THR A 501 -18.52 -19.28 14.78
C THR A 501 -18.57 -20.68 15.40
N TRP A 502 -19.02 -20.80 16.65
CA TRP A 502 -19.24 -22.11 17.26
C TRP A 502 -20.29 -22.92 16.50
N TYR A 503 -21.41 -22.30 16.12
CA TYR A 503 -22.47 -22.96 15.36
C TYR A 503 -21.99 -23.42 13.99
N ASP A 504 -21.29 -22.55 13.26
CA ASP A 504 -20.78 -22.84 11.92
C ASP A 504 -19.78 -24.02 11.96
N ARG A 505 -18.84 -24.03 12.92
CA ARG A 505 -17.88 -25.14 13.09
C ARG A 505 -18.54 -26.44 13.50
N MET A 506 -19.55 -26.38 14.38
CA MET A 506 -20.34 -27.55 14.76
C MET A 506 -21.09 -28.11 13.54
N ALA A 507 -21.68 -27.25 12.72
CA ALA A 507 -22.43 -27.66 11.53
C ALA A 507 -21.52 -28.30 10.48
N GLU A 508 -20.32 -27.75 10.27
CA GLU A 508 -19.28 -28.35 9.44
C GLU A 508 -18.88 -29.73 9.97
N ALA A 509 -18.60 -29.84 11.28
CA ALA A 509 -18.26 -31.11 11.91
C ALA A 509 -19.38 -32.16 11.72
N ALA A 510 -20.64 -31.79 11.95
CA ALA A 510 -21.79 -32.66 11.75
C ALA A 510 -21.95 -33.12 10.29
N GLY A 511 -21.72 -32.21 9.32
CA GLY A 511 -21.77 -32.53 7.90
C GLY A 511 -20.64 -33.45 7.41
N SER A 512 -19.53 -33.51 8.16
CA SER A 512 -18.36 -34.33 7.83
C SER A 512 -18.37 -35.73 8.47
N LEU A 513 -19.40 -36.08 9.25
CA LEU A 513 -19.48 -37.36 9.95
C LEU A 513 -19.54 -38.55 8.98
N SER A 514 -18.70 -39.56 9.23
CA SER A 514 -18.77 -40.84 8.53
C SER A 514 -19.81 -41.77 9.16
N SER A 515 -20.18 -42.83 8.45
CA SER A 515 -21.09 -43.86 8.97
C SER A 515 -20.49 -44.54 10.21
N GLY A 516 -21.19 -44.42 11.35
CA GLY A 516 -20.75 -44.94 12.65
C GLY A 516 -20.12 -43.89 13.56
N ASP A 517 -19.72 -42.72 13.04
CA ASP A 517 -19.27 -41.60 13.86
C ASP A 517 -20.47 -40.80 14.39
N SER A 518 -20.25 -40.08 15.48
CA SER A 518 -21.27 -39.24 16.08
C SER A 518 -20.67 -37.93 16.57
N LEU A 519 -21.47 -36.88 16.57
CA LEU A 519 -21.13 -35.62 17.21
C LEU A 519 -22.03 -35.44 18.42
N ALA A 520 -21.45 -35.40 19.62
CA ALA A 520 -22.21 -34.97 20.79
C ALA A 520 -22.26 -33.46 20.83
N VAL A 521 -23.46 -32.90 20.98
CA VAL A 521 -23.72 -31.48 21.09
C VAL A 521 -24.34 -31.23 22.47
N ALA A 522 -23.70 -30.38 23.25
CA ALA A 522 -24.15 -30.03 24.59
C ALA A 522 -24.34 -28.52 24.71
N ILE A 523 -25.40 -28.14 25.41
CA ILE A 523 -25.59 -26.78 25.92
C ILE A 523 -25.41 -26.86 27.44
N CYS A 524 -24.73 -25.88 28.01
CA CYS A 524 -24.53 -25.76 29.44
C CYS A 524 -24.79 -24.33 29.89
N ASP A 525 -25.24 -24.19 31.13
CA ASP A 525 -25.62 -22.93 31.75
C ASP A 525 -25.08 -22.88 33.18
N ILE A 526 -24.51 -21.73 33.55
CA ILE A 526 -23.97 -21.52 34.90
C ILE A 526 -25.14 -21.36 35.89
N ASP A 527 -25.17 -22.27 36.87
CA ASP A 527 -26.24 -22.28 37.85
C ASP A 527 -26.23 -21.02 38.73
N PHE A 528 -27.40 -20.39 38.86
CA PHE A 528 -27.60 -19.20 39.69
C PHE A 528 -26.66 -18.03 39.36
N PHE A 529 -26.20 -17.88 38.11
CA PHE A 529 -25.29 -16.80 37.71
C PHE A 529 -25.81 -15.40 38.07
N LYS A 530 -27.11 -15.15 37.91
CA LYS A 530 -27.74 -13.90 38.36
C LYS A 530 -27.50 -13.62 39.85
N LYS A 531 -27.54 -14.64 40.71
CA LYS A 531 -27.28 -14.49 42.15
C LYS A 531 -25.83 -14.09 42.43
N ILE A 532 -24.88 -14.57 41.63
CA ILE A 532 -23.47 -14.16 41.71
C ILE A 532 -23.36 -12.66 41.42
N ASN A 533 -23.96 -12.20 40.31
CA ASN A 533 -24.01 -10.78 39.95
C ASN A 533 -24.71 -9.92 41.02
N ASP A 534 -25.87 -10.37 41.51
CA ASP A 534 -26.66 -9.63 42.50
C ASP A 534 -25.95 -9.54 43.86
N THR A 535 -25.08 -10.52 44.20
CA THR A 535 -24.38 -10.58 45.49
C THR A 535 -23.01 -9.89 45.45
N HIS A 536 -22.23 -10.12 44.39
CA HIS A 536 -20.83 -9.70 44.29
C HIS A 536 -20.57 -8.64 43.19
N GLY A 537 -21.60 -8.25 42.45
CA GLY A 537 -21.52 -7.28 41.36
C GLY A 537 -21.08 -7.90 40.02
N HIS A 538 -21.26 -7.13 38.95
CA HIS A 538 -21.00 -7.58 37.57
C HIS A 538 -19.53 -7.91 37.29
N LEU A 539 -18.57 -7.23 37.94
CA LEU A 539 -17.14 -7.52 37.77
C LEU A 539 -16.80 -8.93 38.28
N CYS A 540 -17.37 -9.35 39.41
CA CYS A 540 -17.24 -10.72 39.89
C CYS A 540 -17.89 -11.72 38.93
N GLY A 541 -19.03 -11.36 38.33
CA GLY A 541 -19.67 -12.19 37.30
C GLY A 541 -18.80 -12.38 36.06
N ASP A 542 -18.16 -11.31 35.59
CA ASP A 542 -17.22 -11.35 34.46
C ASP A 542 -16.02 -12.25 34.76
N GLU A 543 -15.44 -12.17 35.95
CA GLU A 543 -14.37 -13.09 36.37
C GLU A 543 -14.88 -14.52 36.57
N ALA A 544 -16.11 -14.72 37.02
CA ALA A 544 -16.72 -16.06 37.11
C ALA A 544 -16.87 -16.69 35.72
N LEU A 545 -17.24 -15.92 34.70
CA LEU A 545 -17.32 -16.39 33.31
C LEU A 545 -15.94 -16.77 32.75
N LYS A 546 -14.92 -15.94 33.00
CA LYS A 546 -13.54 -16.24 32.57
C LYS A 546 -12.99 -17.49 33.25
N HIS A 547 -13.19 -17.60 34.56
CA HIS A 547 -12.78 -18.77 35.35
C HIS A 547 -13.49 -20.04 34.88
N PHE A 548 -14.80 -19.96 34.65
CA PHE A 548 -15.61 -21.06 34.10
C PHE A 548 -15.05 -21.56 32.76
N VAL A 549 -14.76 -20.64 31.83
CA VAL A 549 -14.18 -20.98 30.52
C VAL A 549 -12.78 -21.57 30.63
N ASN A 550 -11.92 -21.03 31.50
CA ASN A 550 -10.56 -21.55 31.69
C ASN A 550 -10.58 -23.01 32.18
N VAL A 551 -11.43 -23.33 33.14
CA VAL A 551 -11.57 -24.71 33.65
C VAL A 551 -12.12 -25.63 32.55
N LEU A 552 -13.16 -25.20 31.83
CA LEU A 552 -13.74 -25.94 30.71
C LEU A 552 -12.72 -26.24 29.60
N GLN A 553 -11.97 -25.24 29.15
CA GLN A 553 -10.98 -25.40 28.10
C GLN A 553 -9.84 -26.34 28.54
N THR A 554 -9.43 -26.26 29.80
CA THR A 554 -8.39 -27.16 30.35
C THR A 554 -8.85 -28.61 30.36
N GLU A 555 -10.09 -28.88 30.77
CA GLU A 555 -10.64 -30.24 30.83
C GLU A 555 -11.00 -30.80 29.45
N LEU A 556 -11.53 -29.96 28.55
CA LEU A 556 -11.86 -30.37 27.18
C LEU A 556 -10.60 -30.59 26.33
N ALA A 557 -9.52 -29.83 26.57
CA ALA A 557 -8.28 -29.86 25.82
C ALA A 557 -8.54 -29.94 24.29
N ASN A 558 -8.10 -31.02 23.64
CA ASN A 558 -8.30 -31.26 22.21
C ASN A 558 -9.51 -32.15 21.89
N ALA A 559 -10.27 -32.58 22.90
CA ALA A 559 -11.41 -33.48 22.73
C ALA A 559 -12.69 -32.75 22.28
N GLY A 560 -12.77 -31.44 22.46
CA GLY A 560 -13.99 -30.67 22.22
C GLY A 560 -13.77 -29.22 21.83
N VAL A 561 -14.84 -28.61 21.29
CA VAL A 561 -14.86 -27.20 20.92
C VAL A 561 -15.91 -26.46 21.75
N LEU A 562 -15.46 -25.39 22.42
CA LEU A 562 -16.27 -24.54 23.29
C LEU A 562 -16.60 -23.22 22.62
N GLY A 563 -17.84 -22.75 22.80
CA GLY A 563 -18.25 -21.40 22.44
C GLY A 563 -19.30 -20.83 23.40
N ARG A 564 -19.39 -19.50 23.46
CA ARG A 564 -20.38 -18.79 24.26
C ARG A 564 -21.67 -18.63 23.46
N TRP A 565 -22.73 -19.25 23.94
CA TRP A 565 -24.03 -19.25 23.28
C TRP A 565 -24.83 -17.97 23.57
N GLY A 566 -24.73 -17.45 24.79
CA GLY A 566 -25.28 -16.14 25.17
C GLY A 566 -25.28 -15.94 26.69
N GLY A 567 -24.95 -14.74 27.19
CA GLY A 567 -24.95 -14.47 28.63
C GLY A 567 -24.08 -15.47 29.41
N GLU A 568 -24.73 -16.29 30.24
CA GLU A 568 -24.17 -17.40 31.03
C GLU A 568 -24.25 -18.79 30.37
N GLU A 569 -24.71 -18.87 29.13
CA GLU A 569 -24.89 -20.12 28.36
C GLU A 569 -23.71 -20.37 27.42
N PHE A 570 -23.28 -21.64 27.36
CA PHE A 570 -22.15 -22.10 26.55
C PHE A 570 -22.51 -23.37 25.78
N GLY A 571 -22.02 -23.46 24.55
CA GLY A 571 -22.12 -24.63 23.69
C GLY A 571 -20.82 -25.42 23.67
N ILE A 572 -20.92 -26.74 23.69
CA ILE A 572 -19.80 -27.68 23.55
C ILE A 572 -20.17 -28.70 22.49
N PHE A 573 -19.26 -29.01 21.57
CA PHE A 573 -19.39 -30.19 20.74
C PHE A 573 -18.16 -31.08 20.78
N LEU A 574 -18.39 -32.40 20.76
CA LEU A 574 -17.38 -33.45 20.89
C LEU A 574 -17.51 -34.40 19.69
N PRO A 575 -16.50 -34.48 18.81
CA PRO A 575 -16.41 -35.52 17.81
C PRO A 575 -16.14 -36.87 18.48
N LEU A 576 -16.98 -37.86 18.22
CA LEU A 576 -16.89 -39.20 18.80
C LEU A 576 -16.71 -40.24 17.70
N THR A 577 -15.75 -41.14 17.90
CA THR A 577 -15.43 -42.20 16.94
C THR A 577 -16.13 -43.51 17.30
N SER A 578 -16.45 -44.33 16.30
CA SER A 578 -17.33 -45.51 16.46
C SER A 578 -16.81 -46.67 17.34
N GLN A 579 -15.61 -46.56 17.95
CA GLN A 579 -14.95 -47.70 18.58
C GLN A 579 -15.65 -48.26 19.83
N ALA A 580 -16.43 -47.46 20.56
CA ALA A 580 -17.03 -47.87 21.83
C ALA A 580 -18.50 -48.33 21.74
N GLY A 581 -19.15 -48.20 20.58
CA GLY A 581 -20.56 -48.60 20.37
C GLY A 581 -21.61 -47.85 21.22
N LYS A 582 -21.21 -46.89 22.06
CA LYS A 582 -22.06 -46.13 22.96
C LYS A 582 -21.66 -44.65 23.08
N PRO A 583 -21.74 -43.87 21.99
CA PRO A 583 -21.26 -42.49 21.95
C PRO A 583 -21.91 -41.57 22.99
N LEU A 584 -23.18 -41.80 23.34
CA LEU A 584 -23.88 -40.96 24.34
C LEU A 584 -23.32 -41.17 25.75
N GLU A 585 -23.00 -42.40 26.14
CA GLU A 585 -22.41 -42.69 27.46
C GLU A 585 -21.00 -42.09 27.57
N GLU A 586 -20.24 -42.12 26.47
CA GLU A 586 -18.91 -41.50 26.38
C GLU A 586 -18.98 -39.98 26.55
N ALA A 587 -19.86 -39.30 25.81
CA ALA A 587 -20.08 -37.87 25.93
C ALA A 587 -20.49 -37.46 27.35
N VAL A 588 -21.44 -38.20 27.94
CA VAL A 588 -21.91 -37.95 29.31
C VAL A 588 -20.78 -38.12 30.32
N THR A 589 -19.87 -39.09 30.11
CA THR A 589 -18.71 -39.30 30.98
C THR A 589 -17.75 -38.11 30.92
N MET A 590 -17.41 -37.63 29.71
CA MET A 590 -16.56 -36.45 29.54
C MET A 590 -17.19 -35.19 30.15
N LEU A 591 -18.46 -34.94 29.86
CA LEU A 591 -19.17 -33.75 30.39
C LEU A 591 -19.35 -33.79 31.92
N ASN A 592 -19.50 -34.98 32.51
CA ASN A 592 -19.51 -35.11 33.97
C ASN A 592 -18.14 -34.85 34.60
N ALA A 593 -17.04 -35.22 33.93
CA ALA A 593 -15.70 -34.88 34.39
C ALA A 593 -15.53 -33.35 34.43
N VAL A 594 -15.86 -32.67 33.33
CA VAL A 594 -15.88 -31.20 33.24
C VAL A 594 -16.74 -30.58 34.35
N ARG A 595 -17.97 -31.05 34.54
CA ARG A 595 -18.88 -30.57 35.61
C ARG A 595 -18.25 -30.69 36.99
N THR A 596 -17.62 -31.83 37.24
CA THR A 596 -16.95 -32.11 38.52
C THR A 596 -15.75 -31.17 38.72
N SER A 597 -14.95 -30.90 37.68
CA SER A 597 -13.83 -29.97 37.77
C SER A 597 -14.27 -28.53 38.01
N ILE A 598 -15.37 -28.07 37.41
CA ILE A 598 -15.96 -26.76 37.69
C ILE A 598 -16.38 -26.66 39.18
N GLU A 599 -17.08 -27.67 39.68
CA GLU A 599 -17.54 -27.72 41.08
C GLU A 599 -16.37 -27.70 42.09
N HIS A 600 -15.23 -28.33 41.76
CA HIS A 600 -14.05 -28.39 42.62
C HIS A 600 -13.05 -27.24 42.39
N SER A 601 -13.34 -26.33 41.46
CA SER A 601 -12.52 -25.16 41.16
C SER A 601 -13.36 -23.91 41.41
N PRO A 602 -13.56 -23.48 42.66
CA PRO A 602 -14.31 -22.26 42.94
C PRO A 602 -13.48 -21.01 42.60
N LEU A 603 -14.16 -19.92 42.24
CA LEU A 603 -13.53 -18.64 41.99
C LEU A 603 -13.09 -18.00 43.31
N THR A 604 -11.87 -17.49 43.38
CA THR A 604 -11.42 -16.62 44.49
C THR A 604 -11.64 -15.16 44.11
N TRP A 605 -12.49 -14.44 44.86
CA TRP A 605 -12.82 -13.04 44.62
C TRP A 605 -12.76 -12.25 45.92
N GLU A 606 -11.90 -11.22 46.00
CA GLU A 606 -11.74 -10.35 47.18
C GLU A 606 -11.57 -11.12 48.51
N ASN A 607 -10.82 -12.23 48.50
CA ASN A 607 -10.61 -13.19 49.60
C ASN A 607 -11.83 -14.05 50.00
N GLU A 608 -12.91 -14.01 49.23
CA GLU A 608 -14.04 -14.94 49.33
C GLU A 608 -13.96 -16.04 48.27
N THR A 609 -14.60 -17.17 48.55
CA THR A 609 -14.70 -18.31 47.63
C THR A 609 -16.11 -18.38 47.06
N VAL A 610 -16.25 -18.16 45.76
CA VAL A 610 -17.51 -18.23 45.03
C VAL A 610 -17.62 -19.59 44.37
N ALA A 611 -18.51 -20.44 44.88
CA ALA A 611 -18.80 -21.73 44.30
C ALA A 611 -19.56 -21.58 42.98
N ILE A 612 -19.10 -22.29 41.94
CA ILE A 612 -19.70 -22.27 40.61
C ILE A 612 -20.08 -23.71 40.25
N THR A 613 -21.30 -23.91 39.76
CA THR A 613 -21.77 -25.19 39.21
C THR A 613 -22.43 -24.97 37.87
N MET A 614 -22.66 -26.05 37.11
CA MET A 614 -23.34 -25.96 35.83
C MET A 614 -24.38 -27.06 35.62
N SER A 615 -25.42 -26.71 34.88
CA SER A 615 -26.41 -27.65 34.37
C SER A 615 -26.16 -27.86 32.87
N VAL A 616 -26.11 -29.12 32.44
CA VAL A 616 -25.75 -29.49 31.05
C VAL A 616 -26.82 -30.38 30.45
N GLY A 617 -27.25 -30.08 29.23
CA GLY A 617 -28.03 -30.98 28.39
C GLY A 617 -27.23 -31.41 27.18
N VAL A 618 -27.22 -32.70 26.86
CA VAL A 618 -26.43 -33.27 25.75
C VAL A 618 -27.29 -34.13 24.84
N ALA A 619 -27.13 -33.97 23.53
CA ALA A 619 -27.77 -34.77 22.50
C ALA A 619 -26.75 -35.25 21.47
N LEU A 620 -27.06 -36.33 20.75
CA LEU A 620 -26.22 -36.82 19.66
C LEU A 620 -26.76 -36.37 18.30
N CYS A 621 -25.82 -36.07 17.41
CA CYS A 621 -26.00 -36.07 15.97
C CYS A 621 -25.30 -37.33 15.42
N ASP A 622 -26.08 -38.21 14.78
CA ASP A 622 -25.61 -39.49 14.25
C ASP A 622 -25.38 -39.37 12.74
N GLY A 623 -24.18 -39.69 12.26
CA GLY A 623 -23.85 -39.60 10.83
C GLY A 623 -24.72 -40.49 9.92
N ALA A 624 -25.36 -41.53 10.47
CA ALA A 624 -26.29 -42.39 9.74
C ALA A 624 -27.71 -41.79 9.62
N LYS A 625 -28.05 -40.78 10.43
CA LYS A 625 -29.36 -40.14 10.45
C LYS A 625 -29.25 -38.73 9.88
N SER A 626 -29.96 -38.46 8.79
CA SER A 626 -30.10 -37.09 8.27
C SER A 626 -31.04 -36.28 9.18
N GLU A 627 -30.54 -35.87 10.33
CA GLU A 627 -31.25 -35.04 11.29
C GLU A 627 -30.78 -33.59 11.22
N SER A 628 -31.71 -32.65 11.36
CA SER A 628 -31.37 -31.22 11.41
C SER A 628 -30.63 -30.88 12.70
N ILE A 629 -29.52 -30.16 12.58
CA ILE A 629 -28.74 -29.63 13.70
C ILE A 629 -29.61 -28.82 14.67
N GLY A 630 -30.59 -28.07 14.14
CA GLY A 630 -31.52 -27.31 14.99
C GLY A 630 -32.34 -28.20 15.93
N THR A 631 -32.70 -29.40 15.50
CA THR A 631 -33.39 -30.39 16.33
C THR A 631 -32.48 -30.92 17.44
N VAL A 632 -31.21 -31.21 17.11
CA VAL A 632 -30.22 -31.68 18.09
C VAL A 632 -29.97 -30.62 19.17
N LEU A 633 -29.82 -29.35 18.77
CA LEU A 633 -29.69 -28.23 19.70
C LEU A 633 -30.93 -28.05 20.58
N SER A 634 -32.13 -28.15 20.00
CA SER A 634 -33.38 -28.06 20.77
C SER A 634 -33.48 -29.16 21.82
N ARG A 635 -33.00 -30.38 21.54
CA ARG A 635 -32.92 -31.45 22.54
C ARG A 635 -31.91 -31.12 23.62
N ALA A 636 -30.72 -30.64 23.26
CA ALA A 636 -29.70 -30.26 24.25
C ALA A 636 -30.21 -29.15 25.19
N ASP A 637 -30.91 -28.15 24.66
CA ASP A 637 -31.55 -27.08 25.43
C ASP A 637 -32.63 -27.60 26.39
N GLU A 638 -33.50 -28.50 25.92
CA GLU A 638 -34.48 -29.18 26.79
C GLU A 638 -33.78 -29.99 27.90
N GLY A 639 -32.62 -30.56 27.62
CA GLY A 639 -31.79 -31.23 28.62
C GLY A 639 -31.32 -30.29 29.73
N VAL A 640 -30.92 -29.05 29.40
CA VAL A 640 -30.56 -28.02 30.39
C VAL A 640 -31.76 -27.66 31.26
N TYR A 641 -32.93 -27.49 30.64
CA TYR A 641 -34.17 -27.22 31.38
C TYR A 641 -34.48 -28.33 32.40
N ARG A 642 -34.40 -29.60 31.97
CA ARG A 642 -34.60 -30.76 32.85
C ARG A 642 -33.57 -30.80 33.98
N ALA A 643 -32.29 -30.56 33.68
CA ALA A 643 -31.22 -30.50 34.66
C ALA A 643 -31.49 -29.45 35.76
N LYS A 644 -32.00 -28.28 35.37
CA LYS A 644 -32.38 -27.20 36.30
C LYS A 644 -33.56 -27.57 37.20
N GLU A 645 -34.57 -28.26 36.67
CA GLU A 645 -35.71 -28.75 37.45
C GLU A 645 -35.36 -29.89 38.40
N SER A 646 -34.45 -30.78 38.00
CA SER A 646 -34.02 -31.94 38.80
C SER A 646 -32.93 -31.60 39.84
N GLY A 647 -32.73 -30.33 40.16
CA GLY A 647 -31.83 -29.89 41.24
C GLY A 647 -30.50 -29.28 40.81
N ARG A 648 -30.30 -29.00 39.52
CA ARG A 648 -29.08 -28.40 38.92
C ARG A 648 -27.82 -29.27 39.08
N ASN A 649 -26.66 -28.73 38.71
CA ASN A 649 -25.35 -29.38 38.87
C ASN A 649 -25.30 -30.83 38.34
N GLN A 650 -25.81 -31.05 37.13
CA GLN A 650 -25.89 -32.39 36.53
C GLN A 650 -25.91 -32.35 35.00
N VAL A 651 -25.59 -33.49 34.39
CA VAL A 651 -25.63 -33.70 32.95
C VAL A 651 -26.85 -34.56 32.60
N VAL A 652 -27.73 -34.06 31.73
CA VAL A 652 -28.93 -34.77 31.27
C VAL A 652 -28.77 -35.18 29.80
N PRO A 653 -28.70 -36.49 29.50
CA PRO A 653 -28.68 -36.98 28.13
C PRO A 653 -30.08 -36.95 27.50
N MET A 654 -30.13 -36.56 26.23
CA MET A 654 -31.35 -36.43 25.43
C MET A 654 -31.19 -37.27 24.15
N GLN A 655 -32.22 -38.08 23.84
CA GLN A 655 -32.23 -38.99 22.71
C GLN A 655 -32.94 -38.42 21.48
#